data_AF-A0A1G3R0G5-F1
#
_entry.id   AF-A0A1G3R0G5-F1
#
_cell.length_a   1.000
_cell.length_b   1.000
_cell.length_c   1.000
_cell.angle_alpha   90.00
_cell.angle_beta   90.00
_cell.angle_gamma   90.00
#
_symmetry.space_group_name_H-M   'P 1'
#
loop_
_entity.id
_entity.type
_entity.pdbx_description
1 polymer ?
#
loop_
_entity_poly.entity_id
_entity_poly.type
_entity_poly.pdbx_seq_one_letter_code
_entity_poly.pdbx_strand_id
1 'polypeptide(L)'
;MGEFALMFRDPVLAVGLAVCAVFLAAFVIYPILRTAVNGFFDAQGRLSLGYFSRYFDAYYGPLSRRIFRDTLVMGLLAAGGGTLVGFIFAYAVVRCRLPGRRAVHLLALVPTVSPPFAIALSSILLFGRNGLVTRKLLGMSFPQGANDIYGMDGLVFVQVITFFSVSYLILRAMLERLDPSMEEAARSMGAGKLHIFRTVTLPLLVPGLAGSFLLLFVESLADLGNPLFIAGNVTVLSSQIFLAVAGEYDYQKASALAVVLLLPTLIVFLVQRYYVSRRSYISVTGKPTGGLIEEREGWIRWPFIVLTYAFCLLILLLYIAVIYGSFSRAWGIDFGLSLEWWRQMFTRGIESILDTTYLSVLATPVAVLLGMVVAFLVVRKRFTGKETLDFTSNLGGAIPGTILGIGFVLAFSTGALGLAVFLYVLLALLAVSLVCRGWAGRLGVLAVSTAAGVGLKALERRLGPGGFLYLISALVFLIGLVQLARRGAGGRRLLLFGVYLAMFEASDYLAWPLVLAGRALGPGVLRNAVTQLADYLKVLFKLPPAVLGSILLLMGVLSARAERGRGREVLLLVILAAACGLFFAGSPLTLVGTPYIILAAFAVRSLPASVRAGVASLQQIDPSIEEASAILGADAQYTFRKVTLPLILPAIVAGLIFSFTRHMTSLSAIIFLVSPRWRIVTASILSEWEQGGISMAAAYSTLIIFFVLAAISLLYFLTGRMMRRRGGIDITWGA
;
A
#
# COMPACT_ATOMS: atom_id res chain seq x y z
N MET A 1 -16.71 -31.15 18.79
CA MET A 1 -15.62 -31.18 17.79
C MET A 1 -15.57 -29.83 17.12
N GLY A 2 -14.54 -29.03 17.39
CA GLY A 2 -14.53 -27.58 17.12
C GLY A 2 -14.58 -27.22 15.64
N GLU A 3 -15.20 -26.07 15.33
CA GLU A 3 -15.36 -25.47 13.99
C GLU A 3 -14.07 -25.48 13.14
N PHE A 4 -12.90 -25.39 13.79
CA PHE A 4 -11.58 -25.53 13.14
C PHE A 4 -11.42 -26.85 12.36
N ALA A 5 -11.92 -27.98 12.87
CA ALA A 5 -11.79 -29.28 12.20
C ALA A 5 -12.67 -29.39 10.94
N LEU A 6 -13.77 -28.61 10.86
CA LEU A 6 -14.65 -28.53 9.69
C LEU A 6 -14.05 -27.61 8.60
N MET A 7 -13.39 -26.51 8.99
CA MET A 7 -12.69 -25.61 8.05
C MET A 7 -11.54 -26.32 7.31
N PHE A 8 -10.76 -27.13 8.01
CA PHE A 8 -9.64 -27.87 7.43
C PHE A 8 -10.07 -29.02 6.48
N ARG A 9 -11.37 -29.27 6.28
CA ARG A 9 -11.81 -30.20 5.24
C ARG A 9 -11.64 -29.62 3.82
N ASP A 10 -11.84 -28.31 3.66
CA ASP A 10 -11.64 -27.60 2.39
C ASP A 10 -10.17 -27.14 2.23
N PRO A 11 -9.37 -27.80 1.37
CA PRO A 11 -7.95 -27.48 1.23
C PRO A 11 -7.72 -26.08 0.66
N VAL A 12 -8.62 -25.57 -0.19
CA VAL A 12 -8.43 -24.28 -0.84
C VAL A 12 -8.61 -23.16 0.18
N LEU A 13 -9.62 -23.27 1.04
CA LEU A 13 -9.86 -22.34 2.13
C LEU A 13 -8.70 -22.34 3.13
N ALA A 14 -8.19 -23.52 3.52
CA ALA A 14 -7.07 -23.64 4.45
C ALA A 14 -5.79 -23.01 3.89
N VAL A 15 -5.49 -23.23 2.61
CA VAL A 15 -4.33 -22.62 1.93
C VAL A 15 -4.51 -21.11 1.81
N GLY A 16 -5.68 -20.63 1.41
CA GLY A 16 -5.97 -19.19 1.32
C GLY A 16 -5.81 -18.48 2.66
N LEU A 17 -6.36 -19.07 3.73
CA LEU A 17 -6.21 -18.55 5.10
C LEU A 17 -4.74 -18.56 5.53
N ALA A 18 -3.99 -19.64 5.26
CA ALA A 18 -2.58 -19.75 5.61
C ALA A 18 -1.72 -18.70 4.90
N VAL A 19 -1.95 -18.47 3.60
CA VAL A 19 -1.24 -17.43 2.82
C VAL A 19 -1.48 -16.05 3.42
N CYS A 20 -2.75 -15.71 3.69
CA CYS A 20 -3.09 -14.42 4.29
C CYS A 20 -2.52 -14.28 5.71
N ALA A 21 -2.62 -15.33 6.53
CA ALA A 21 -2.11 -15.32 7.90
C ALA A 21 -0.59 -15.16 7.94
N VAL A 22 0.16 -15.89 7.10
CA VAL A 22 1.62 -15.77 6.99
C VAL A 22 2.00 -14.36 6.55
N PHE A 23 1.35 -13.81 5.52
CA PHE A 23 1.64 -12.46 5.04
C PHE A 23 1.36 -11.40 6.10
N LEU A 24 0.20 -11.44 6.74
CA LEU A 24 -0.20 -10.48 7.77
C LEU A 24 0.66 -10.60 9.03
N ALA A 25 0.99 -11.81 9.46
CA ALA A 25 1.87 -12.02 10.62
C ALA A 25 3.28 -11.50 10.34
N ALA A 26 3.85 -11.85 9.18
CA ALA A 26 5.22 -11.52 8.84
C ALA A 26 5.41 -10.03 8.50
N PHE A 27 4.52 -9.43 7.72
CA PHE A 27 4.74 -8.11 7.11
C PHE A 27 3.87 -7.00 7.68
N VAL A 28 2.83 -7.32 8.45
CA VAL A 28 2.01 -6.32 9.14
C VAL A 28 2.30 -6.35 10.63
N ILE A 29 1.91 -7.45 11.31
CA ILE A 29 1.97 -7.54 12.77
C ILE A 29 3.41 -7.47 13.27
N TYR A 30 4.33 -8.29 12.72
CA TYR A 30 5.69 -8.38 13.24
C TYR A 30 6.48 -7.06 13.14
N PRO A 31 6.48 -6.31 12.03
CA PRO A 31 7.11 -4.99 11.96
C PRO A 31 6.56 -4.00 13.00
N ILE A 32 5.24 -3.93 13.17
CA ILE A 32 4.60 -3.05 14.15
C ILE A 32 5.02 -3.43 15.56
N LEU A 33 5.01 -4.73 15.89
CA LEU A 33 5.45 -5.23 17.19
C LEU A 33 6.94 -4.94 17.41
N ARG A 34 7.79 -5.09 16.40
CA ARG A 34 9.23 -4.81 16.50
C ARG A 34 9.50 -3.33 16.76
N THR A 35 8.82 -2.42 16.08
CA THR A 35 8.90 -0.97 16.38
C THR A 35 8.39 -0.69 17.78
N ALA A 36 7.23 -1.22 18.16
CA ALA A 36 6.63 -0.97 19.46
C ALA A 36 7.55 -1.45 20.59
N VAL A 37 8.07 -2.67 20.49
CA VAL A 37 9.01 -3.25 21.47
C VAL A 37 10.30 -2.44 21.50
N ASN A 38 10.94 -2.15 20.36
CA ASN A 38 12.21 -1.44 20.34
C ASN A 38 12.13 -0.04 20.99
N GLY A 39 10.97 0.60 21.01
CA GLY A 39 10.78 1.87 21.74
C GLY A 39 11.00 1.77 23.25
N PHE A 40 10.82 0.59 23.86
CA PHE A 40 10.95 0.35 25.30
C PHE A 40 12.27 -0.32 25.71
N PHE A 41 13.13 -0.69 24.77
CA PHE A 41 14.38 -1.41 25.07
C PHE A 41 15.58 -0.65 24.51
N ASP A 42 16.62 -0.48 25.33
CA ASP A 42 17.89 0.12 24.90
C ASP A 42 18.72 -0.84 24.04
N ALA A 43 19.86 -0.35 23.54
CA ALA A 43 20.79 -1.14 22.74
C ALA A 43 21.35 -2.36 23.49
N GLN A 44 21.32 -2.35 24.82
CA GLN A 44 21.75 -3.43 25.70
C GLN A 44 20.60 -4.39 26.06
N GLY A 45 19.38 -4.15 25.56
CA GLY A 45 18.20 -4.97 25.81
C GLY A 45 17.58 -4.75 27.19
N ARG A 46 17.90 -3.67 27.89
CA ARG A 46 17.27 -3.29 29.16
C ARG A 46 16.04 -2.43 28.89
N LEU A 47 15.03 -2.58 29.75
CA LEU A 47 13.83 -1.75 29.68
C LEU A 47 14.20 -0.29 29.97
N SER A 48 13.95 0.59 29.01
CA SER A 48 14.23 2.02 29.10
C SER A 48 13.01 2.82 28.71
N LEU A 49 12.52 3.62 29.65
CA LEU A 49 11.45 4.60 29.43
C LEU A 49 12.01 6.01 29.16
N GLY A 50 13.32 6.14 28.92
CA GLY A 50 14.00 7.43 28.84
C GLY A 50 13.41 8.38 27.79
N TYR A 51 13.06 7.86 26.60
CA TYR A 51 12.43 8.69 25.56
C TYR A 51 10.99 9.10 25.88
N PHE A 52 10.27 8.30 26.67
CA PHE A 52 8.92 8.63 27.12
C PHE A 52 8.96 9.62 28.31
N SER A 53 9.89 9.46 29.24
CA SER A 53 10.05 10.38 30.38
C SER A 53 10.46 11.79 29.94
N ARG A 54 11.17 11.92 28.80
CA ARG A 54 11.48 13.22 28.19
C ARG A 54 10.24 14.08 27.89
N TYR A 55 9.05 13.50 27.75
CA TYR A 55 7.81 14.29 27.61
C TYR A 55 7.40 15.02 28.88
N PHE A 56 7.89 14.57 30.04
CA PHE A 56 7.57 15.11 31.36
C PHE A 56 8.74 15.89 31.99
N ASP A 57 9.95 15.75 31.44
CA ASP A 57 11.15 16.46 31.87
C ASP A 57 11.05 17.99 31.68
N ALA A 58 11.75 18.74 32.53
CA ALA A 58 11.84 20.20 32.44
C ALA A 58 12.67 20.65 31.22
N TYR A 59 13.74 19.92 30.88
CA TYR A 59 14.62 20.29 29.77
C TYR A 59 14.06 19.84 28.40
N TYR A 60 13.79 18.54 28.23
CA TYR A 60 13.31 18.00 26.95
C TYR A 60 11.79 18.10 26.74
N GLY A 61 11.02 18.25 27.82
CA GLY A 61 9.55 18.22 27.77
C GLY A 61 8.93 19.34 26.95
N PRO A 62 9.38 20.61 27.05
CA PRO A 62 8.84 21.69 26.23
C PRO A 62 8.91 21.41 24.73
N LEU A 63 10.04 20.88 24.24
CA LEU A 63 10.21 20.54 22.83
C LEU A 63 9.38 19.31 22.44
N SER A 64 9.44 18.23 23.23
CA SER A 64 8.71 16.98 22.93
C SER A 64 7.19 17.19 22.89
N ARG A 65 6.65 17.96 23.86
CA ARG A 65 5.23 18.34 23.90
C ARG A 65 4.86 19.28 22.76
N ARG A 66 5.76 20.19 22.35
CA ARG A 66 5.56 21.05 21.18
C ARG A 66 5.45 20.21 19.91
N ILE A 67 6.37 19.28 19.66
CA ILE A 67 6.35 18.40 18.47
C ILE A 67 5.05 17.60 18.41
N PHE A 68 4.63 17.03 19.54
CA PHE A 68 3.36 16.31 19.63
C PHE A 68 2.16 17.21 19.35
N ARG A 69 2.10 18.40 19.97
CA ARG A 69 1.02 19.38 19.74
C ARG A 69 1.00 19.84 18.28
N ASP A 70 2.13 20.19 17.70
CA ASP A 70 2.24 20.67 16.33
C ASP A 70 1.79 19.56 15.35
N THR A 71 2.11 18.31 15.65
CA THR A 71 1.61 17.13 14.91
C THR A 71 0.08 17.02 14.96
N LEU A 72 -0.53 17.17 16.14
CA LEU A 72 -1.99 17.14 16.28
C LEU A 72 -2.68 18.33 15.61
N VAL A 73 -2.12 19.54 15.77
CA VAL A 73 -2.64 20.76 15.15
C VAL A 73 -2.59 20.66 13.63
N MET A 74 -1.46 20.21 13.07
CA MET A 74 -1.32 19.90 11.64
C MET A 74 -2.42 18.95 11.19
N GLY A 75 -2.59 17.81 11.87
CA GLY A 75 -3.62 16.81 11.58
C GLY A 75 -5.03 17.40 11.57
N LEU A 76 -5.40 18.14 12.61
CA LEU A 76 -6.73 18.72 12.77
C LEU A 76 -7.04 19.76 11.69
N LEU A 77 -6.09 20.66 11.42
CA LEU A 77 -6.25 21.72 10.43
C LEU A 77 -6.28 21.15 9.00
N ALA A 78 -5.40 20.22 8.67
CA ALA A 78 -5.39 19.55 7.36
C ALA A 78 -6.67 18.73 7.13
N ALA A 79 -7.14 17.99 8.14
CA ALA A 79 -8.37 17.22 8.06
C ALA A 79 -9.60 18.10 7.92
N GLY A 80 -9.68 19.19 8.70
CA GLY A 80 -10.77 20.17 8.63
C GLY A 80 -10.80 20.87 7.27
N GLY A 81 -9.67 21.42 6.84
CA GLY A 81 -9.54 22.11 5.57
C GLY A 81 -9.80 21.20 4.37
N GLY A 82 -9.21 20.00 4.36
CA GLY A 82 -9.40 19.03 3.29
C GLY A 82 -10.84 18.50 3.22
N THR A 83 -11.51 18.31 4.36
CA THR A 83 -12.93 17.92 4.39
C THR A 83 -13.84 19.04 3.90
N LEU A 84 -13.55 20.29 4.29
CA LEU A 84 -14.29 21.45 3.84
C LEU A 84 -14.18 21.64 2.32
N VAL A 85 -12.95 21.63 1.78
CA VAL A 85 -12.71 21.75 0.33
C VAL A 85 -13.32 20.56 -0.41
N GLY A 86 -13.18 19.34 0.12
CA GLY A 86 -13.83 18.14 -0.42
C GLY A 86 -15.35 18.28 -0.51
N PHE A 87 -15.98 18.80 0.55
CA PHE A 87 -17.43 19.08 0.58
C PHE A 87 -17.82 20.13 -0.46
N ILE A 88 -17.07 21.22 -0.58
CA ILE A 88 -17.33 22.28 -1.58
C ILE A 88 -17.34 21.70 -3.00
N PHE A 89 -16.31 20.91 -3.34
CA PHE A 89 -16.23 20.25 -4.65
C PHE A 89 -17.37 19.26 -4.87
N ALA A 90 -17.68 18.44 -3.86
CA ALA A 90 -18.73 17.44 -3.95
C ALA A 90 -20.10 18.10 -4.14
N TYR A 91 -20.41 19.13 -3.35
CA TYR A 91 -21.65 19.87 -3.43
C TYR A 91 -21.77 20.61 -4.78
N ALA A 92 -20.71 21.27 -5.25
CA ALA A 92 -20.70 21.95 -6.54
C ALA A 92 -20.96 20.99 -7.72
N VAL A 93 -20.29 19.84 -7.73
CA VAL A 93 -20.43 18.85 -8.81
C VAL A 93 -21.80 18.17 -8.82
N VAL A 94 -22.37 17.86 -7.65
CA VAL A 94 -23.62 17.10 -7.53
C VAL A 94 -24.86 17.99 -7.57
N ARG A 95 -24.84 19.13 -6.85
CA ARG A 95 -26.04 19.95 -6.60
C ARG A 95 -26.09 21.24 -7.43
N CYS A 96 -24.95 21.79 -7.88
CA CYS A 96 -24.90 23.14 -8.47
C CYS A 96 -24.91 23.23 -10.01
N ARG A 97 -25.19 22.15 -10.76
CA ARG A 97 -25.12 22.15 -12.25
C ARG A 97 -23.82 22.76 -12.80
N LEU A 98 -22.68 22.32 -12.26
CA LEU A 98 -21.36 22.87 -12.60
C LEU A 98 -21.02 22.69 -14.10
N PRO A 99 -20.74 23.77 -14.87
CA PRO A 99 -20.26 23.65 -16.23
C PRO A 99 -18.90 22.93 -16.26
N GLY A 100 -18.68 22.06 -17.24
CA GLY A 100 -17.42 21.32 -17.33
C GLY A 100 -17.14 20.37 -16.15
N ARG A 101 -18.17 19.88 -15.45
CA ARG A 101 -18.05 18.96 -14.29
C ARG A 101 -17.05 17.80 -14.48
N ARG A 102 -16.88 17.30 -15.70
CA ARG A 102 -15.90 16.25 -16.03
C ARG A 102 -14.46 16.74 -15.88
N ALA A 103 -14.14 17.93 -16.39
CA ALA A 103 -12.82 18.52 -16.25
C ALA A 103 -12.51 18.83 -14.78
N VAL A 104 -13.49 19.36 -14.04
CA VAL A 104 -13.35 19.60 -12.58
C VAL A 104 -13.11 18.29 -11.83
N HIS A 105 -13.87 17.24 -12.14
CA HIS A 105 -13.65 15.92 -11.55
C HIS A 105 -12.24 15.40 -11.81
N LEU A 106 -11.76 15.46 -13.05
CA LEU A 106 -10.40 15.03 -13.40
C LEU A 106 -9.32 15.85 -12.69
N LEU A 107 -9.46 17.18 -12.67
CA LEU A 107 -8.52 18.09 -11.99
C LEU A 107 -8.48 17.84 -10.48
N ALA A 108 -9.62 17.56 -9.85
CA ALA A 108 -9.70 17.26 -8.44
C ALA A 108 -8.96 15.95 -8.04
N LEU A 109 -8.74 15.04 -8.99
CA LEU A 109 -8.04 13.77 -8.75
C LEU A 109 -6.53 13.83 -9.01
N VAL A 110 -6.03 14.87 -9.69
CA VAL A 110 -4.59 15.01 -9.99
C VAL A 110 -3.72 14.98 -8.71
N PRO A 111 -4.10 15.65 -7.60
CA PRO A 111 -3.37 15.57 -6.32
C PRO A 111 -3.18 14.16 -5.77
N THR A 112 -4.17 13.28 -5.92
CA THR A 112 -4.09 11.87 -5.46
C THR A 112 -3.08 11.07 -6.28
N VAL A 113 -2.91 11.44 -7.55
CA VAL A 113 -2.10 10.72 -8.54
C VAL A 113 -0.65 11.22 -8.55
N SER A 114 -0.41 12.46 -8.14
CA SER A 114 0.93 13.04 -8.08
C SER A 114 1.69 12.61 -6.82
N PRO A 115 3.03 12.53 -6.87
CA PRO A 115 3.85 12.41 -5.67
C PRO A 115 3.54 13.53 -4.67
N PRO A 116 3.51 13.26 -3.34
CA PRO A 116 3.20 14.29 -2.34
C PRO A 116 4.05 15.56 -2.49
N PHE A 117 5.34 15.39 -2.82
CA PHE A 117 6.30 16.48 -3.00
C PHE A 117 5.99 17.42 -4.15
N ALA A 118 5.23 16.99 -5.16
CA ALA A 118 4.92 17.86 -6.29
C ALA A 118 4.17 19.11 -5.82
N ILE A 119 3.25 18.96 -4.87
CA ILE A 119 2.47 20.07 -4.32
C ILE A 119 3.35 20.93 -3.41
N ALA A 120 4.22 20.33 -2.57
CA ALA A 120 5.16 21.08 -1.75
C ALA A 120 6.16 21.89 -2.59
N LEU A 121 6.80 21.25 -3.58
CA LEU A 121 7.74 21.87 -4.50
C LEU A 121 7.08 22.99 -5.30
N SER A 122 5.91 22.76 -5.91
CA SER A 122 5.20 23.80 -6.67
C SER A 122 4.82 25.00 -5.80
N SER A 123 4.39 24.74 -4.57
CA SER A 123 4.07 25.78 -3.60
C SER A 123 5.31 26.60 -3.25
N ILE A 124 6.46 25.97 -3.06
CA ILE A 124 7.74 26.65 -2.85
C ILE A 124 8.16 27.45 -4.09
N LEU A 125 8.02 26.87 -5.29
CA LEU A 125 8.36 27.51 -6.56
C LEU A 125 7.54 28.78 -6.78
N LEU A 126 6.24 28.77 -6.45
CA LEU A 126 5.35 29.93 -6.62
C LEU A 126 5.45 30.93 -5.47
N PHE A 127 5.33 30.44 -4.23
CA PHE A 127 5.07 31.26 -3.05
C PHE A 127 6.22 31.29 -2.04
N GLY A 128 7.30 30.53 -2.27
CA GLY A 128 8.51 30.57 -1.46
C GLY A 128 9.18 31.95 -1.44
N ARG A 129 10.22 32.11 -0.61
CA ARG A 129 10.94 33.40 -0.44
C ARG A 129 11.42 34.00 -1.76
N ASN A 130 11.91 33.16 -2.68
CA ASN A 130 12.32 33.53 -4.05
C ASN A 130 11.33 33.00 -5.11
N GLY A 131 10.05 32.85 -4.73
CA GLY A 131 9.02 32.29 -5.59
C GLY A 131 8.62 33.22 -6.73
N LEU A 132 8.08 32.64 -7.81
CA LEU A 132 7.64 33.38 -8.99
C LEU A 132 6.55 34.42 -8.65
N VAL A 133 5.59 34.05 -7.80
CA VAL A 133 4.51 34.96 -7.39
C VAL A 133 5.01 35.92 -6.31
N THR A 134 5.60 35.38 -5.24
CA THR A 134 6.08 36.18 -4.10
C THR A 134 7.07 37.25 -4.53
N ARG A 135 8.18 36.84 -5.16
CA ARG A 135 9.33 37.73 -5.40
C ARG A 135 9.23 38.47 -6.73
N LYS A 136 8.80 37.80 -7.80
CA LYS A 136 8.82 38.37 -9.16
C LYS A 136 7.53 39.10 -9.51
N LEU A 137 6.36 38.53 -9.19
CA LEU A 137 5.07 39.15 -9.50
C LEU A 137 4.69 40.25 -8.47
N LEU A 138 4.79 39.94 -7.19
CA LEU A 138 4.31 40.82 -6.11
C LEU A 138 5.42 41.66 -5.45
N GLY A 139 6.69 41.37 -5.73
CA GLY A 139 7.82 42.09 -5.13
C GLY A 139 7.96 41.92 -3.62
N MET A 140 7.28 40.93 -3.03
CA MET A 140 7.26 40.70 -1.60
C MET A 140 8.63 40.21 -1.11
N SER A 141 9.05 40.72 0.05
CA SER A 141 10.23 40.26 0.77
C SER A 141 9.83 39.92 2.19
N PHE A 142 10.22 38.74 2.65
CA PHE A 142 9.98 38.31 4.02
C PHE A 142 11.21 38.61 4.87
N PRO A 143 11.15 39.55 5.83
CA PRO A 143 12.20 39.70 6.82
C PRO A 143 12.30 38.46 7.71
N GLN A 144 13.44 38.28 8.40
CA GLN A 144 13.62 37.15 9.30
C GLN A 144 12.50 37.13 10.36
N GLY A 145 11.79 36.00 10.46
CA GLY A 145 10.66 35.81 11.38
C GLY A 145 9.29 36.22 10.84
N ALA A 146 9.20 36.82 9.65
CA ALA A 146 7.91 37.01 8.99
C ALA A 146 7.32 35.66 8.55
N ASN A 147 5.99 35.56 8.57
CA ASN A 147 5.28 34.38 8.14
C ASN A 147 5.37 34.26 6.61
N ASP A 148 6.16 33.31 6.13
CA ASP A 148 6.25 32.93 4.73
C ASP A 148 5.55 31.57 4.50
N ILE A 149 5.72 30.95 3.34
CA ILE A 149 5.10 29.64 3.11
C ILE A 149 5.73 28.50 3.93
N TYR A 150 6.88 28.71 4.58
CA TYR A 150 7.51 27.68 5.39
C TYR A 150 6.98 27.77 6.83
N GLY A 151 6.39 26.69 7.33
CA GLY A 151 5.76 26.70 8.65
C GLY A 151 4.47 25.89 8.66
N MET A 152 3.68 26.06 9.73
CA MET A 152 2.41 25.35 9.91
C MET A 152 1.43 25.70 8.80
N ASP A 153 1.33 26.99 8.46
CA ASP A 153 0.32 27.49 7.53
C ASP A 153 0.54 26.93 6.11
N GLY A 154 1.77 26.97 5.62
CA GLY A 154 2.11 26.37 4.33
C GLY A 154 2.06 24.84 4.34
N LEU A 155 2.42 24.19 5.46
CA LEU A 155 2.28 22.75 5.60
C LEU A 155 0.81 22.30 5.51
N VAL A 156 -0.08 22.98 6.25
CA VAL A 156 -1.53 22.74 6.20
C VAL A 156 -2.07 23.04 4.80
N PHE A 157 -1.66 24.16 4.18
CA PHE A 157 -2.05 24.52 2.82
C PHE A 157 -1.73 23.40 1.82
N VAL A 158 -0.48 22.90 1.83
CA VAL A 158 -0.05 21.81 0.94
C VAL A 158 -0.82 20.52 1.23
N GLN A 159 -1.02 20.16 2.50
CA GLN A 159 -1.74 18.94 2.87
C GLN A 159 -3.24 18.99 2.51
N VAL A 160 -3.89 20.15 2.64
CA VAL A 160 -5.28 20.34 2.22
C VAL A 160 -5.41 20.04 0.72
N ILE A 161 -4.54 20.60 -0.12
CA ILE A 161 -4.55 20.36 -1.57
C ILE A 161 -4.21 18.90 -1.89
N THR A 162 -3.30 18.29 -1.14
CA THR A 162 -2.91 16.89 -1.33
C THR A 162 -4.07 15.93 -1.04
N PHE A 163 -4.79 16.14 0.07
CA PHE A 163 -5.72 15.14 0.60
C PHE A 163 -7.21 15.43 0.39
N PHE A 164 -7.62 16.65 -0.02
CA PHE A 164 -9.06 16.96 -0.20
C PHE A 164 -9.76 16.05 -1.20
N SER A 165 -9.03 15.56 -2.21
CA SER A 165 -9.50 14.67 -3.26
C SER A 165 -10.17 13.40 -2.72
N VAL A 166 -9.63 12.85 -1.63
CA VAL A 166 -10.17 11.67 -0.93
C VAL A 166 -11.50 12.01 -0.27
N SER A 167 -11.60 13.17 0.39
CA SER A 167 -12.86 13.63 0.97
C SER A 167 -13.92 13.94 -0.10
N TYR A 168 -13.51 14.58 -1.20
CA TYR A 168 -14.36 14.85 -2.36
C TYR A 168 -15.02 13.57 -2.90
N LEU A 169 -14.25 12.49 -3.10
CA LEU A 169 -14.80 11.22 -3.59
C LEU A 169 -15.85 10.63 -2.64
N ILE A 170 -15.56 10.60 -1.33
CA ILE A 170 -16.46 10.07 -0.31
C ILE A 170 -17.76 10.87 -0.26
N LEU A 171 -17.66 12.20 -0.18
CA LEU A 171 -18.81 13.08 -0.02
C LEU A 171 -19.64 13.17 -1.29
N ARG A 172 -19.01 13.12 -2.46
CA ARG A 172 -19.70 13.03 -3.75
C ARG A 172 -20.51 11.74 -3.83
N ALA A 173 -19.90 10.60 -3.54
CA ALA A 173 -20.58 9.31 -3.58
C ALA A 173 -21.75 9.25 -2.58
N MET A 174 -21.62 9.89 -1.42
CA MET A 174 -22.73 10.01 -0.47
C MET A 174 -23.85 10.91 -0.97
N LEU A 175 -23.52 12.11 -1.47
CA LEU A 175 -24.51 13.04 -2.03
C LEU A 175 -25.30 12.44 -3.20
N GLU A 176 -24.64 11.65 -4.06
CA GLU A 176 -25.27 10.95 -5.19
C GLU A 176 -26.21 9.81 -4.74
N ARG A 177 -26.04 9.29 -3.52
CA ARG A 177 -26.85 8.19 -2.95
C ARG A 177 -27.99 8.65 -2.06
N LEU A 178 -28.03 9.93 -1.67
CA LEU A 178 -29.12 10.47 -0.86
C LEU A 178 -30.42 10.48 -1.67
N ASP A 179 -31.47 9.84 -1.14
CA ASP A 179 -32.80 9.85 -1.75
C ASP A 179 -33.42 11.26 -1.66
N PRO A 180 -33.79 11.86 -2.81
CA PRO A 180 -34.55 13.11 -2.86
C PRO A 180 -35.82 13.15 -2.00
N SER A 181 -36.46 12.01 -1.78
CA SER A 181 -37.79 11.91 -1.16
C SER A 181 -37.88 12.60 0.21
N MET A 182 -36.81 12.53 1.02
CA MET A 182 -36.76 13.15 2.35
C MET A 182 -36.73 14.68 2.27
N GLU A 183 -35.99 15.24 1.32
CA GLU A 183 -35.91 16.69 1.10
C GLU A 183 -37.21 17.21 0.45
N GLU A 184 -37.82 16.45 -0.46
CA GLU A 184 -39.12 16.77 -1.08
C GLU A 184 -40.28 16.72 -0.08
N ALA A 185 -40.29 15.73 0.81
CA ALA A 185 -41.26 15.64 1.89
C ALA A 185 -41.14 16.83 2.87
N ALA A 186 -39.91 17.16 3.28
CA ALA A 186 -39.67 18.33 4.13
C ALA A 186 -40.09 19.64 3.44
N ARG A 187 -39.84 19.77 2.14
CA ARG A 187 -40.28 20.93 1.34
C ARG A 187 -41.80 21.00 1.23
N SER A 188 -42.47 19.86 1.07
CA SER A 188 -43.94 19.78 1.02
C SER A 188 -44.59 20.21 2.35
N MET A 189 -43.89 19.99 3.46
CA MET A 189 -44.26 20.48 4.80
C MET A 189 -43.94 21.97 5.03
N GLY A 190 -43.50 22.71 3.99
CA GLY A 190 -43.19 24.13 4.07
C GLY A 190 -41.80 24.47 4.63
N ALA A 191 -40.91 23.50 4.80
CA ALA A 191 -39.57 23.77 5.30
C ALA A 191 -38.72 24.57 4.29
N GLY A 192 -38.08 25.64 4.76
CA GLY A 192 -37.12 26.42 3.96
C GLY A 192 -35.80 25.66 3.72
N LYS A 193 -35.03 26.03 2.69
CA LYS A 193 -33.80 25.30 2.28
C LYS A 193 -32.73 25.20 3.36
N LEU A 194 -32.47 26.27 4.10
CA LEU A 194 -31.50 26.22 5.20
C LEU A 194 -31.97 25.29 6.33
N HIS A 195 -33.28 25.25 6.57
CA HIS A 195 -33.87 24.32 7.52
C HIS A 195 -33.68 22.88 7.03
N ILE A 196 -34.11 22.56 5.79
CA ILE A 196 -33.92 21.24 5.17
C ILE A 196 -32.44 20.84 5.18
N PHE A 197 -31.53 21.74 4.82
CA PHE A 197 -30.10 21.46 4.85
C PHE A 197 -29.62 21.10 6.25
N ARG A 198 -30.01 21.87 7.28
CA ARG A 198 -29.56 21.63 8.67
C ARG A 198 -30.21 20.43 9.34
N THR A 199 -31.46 20.10 9.00
CA THR A 199 -32.24 19.06 9.70
C THR A 199 -32.35 17.75 8.92
N VAL A 200 -32.19 17.77 7.60
CA VAL A 200 -32.28 16.59 6.74
C VAL A 200 -30.93 16.30 6.08
N THR A 201 -30.44 17.18 5.22
CA THR A 201 -29.27 16.90 4.38
C THR A 201 -27.98 16.74 5.20
N LEU A 202 -27.66 17.71 6.08
CA LEU A 202 -26.43 17.72 6.86
C LEU A 202 -26.37 16.54 7.84
N PRO A 203 -27.41 16.22 8.65
CA PRO A 203 -27.39 15.05 9.52
C PRO A 203 -27.18 13.72 8.78
N LEU A 204 -27.75 13.58 7.57
CA LEU A 204 -27.53 12.41 6.71
C LEU A 204 -26.08 12.37 6.15
N LEU A 205 -25.45 13.53 5.97
CA LEU A 205 -24.05 13.65 5.54
C LEU A 205 -23.03 13.57 6.68
N VAL A 206 -23.41 13.82 7.92
CA VAL A 206 -22.50 13.83 9.10
C VAL A 206 -21.65 12.56 9.18
N PRO A 207 -22.17 11.32 9.02
CA PRO A 207 -21.34 10.12 9.05
C PRO A 207 -20.25 10.13 7.96
N GLY A 208 -20.57 10.69 6.78
CA GLY A 208 -19.62 10.87 5.67
C GLY A 208 -18.56 11.91 5.97
N LEU A 209 -18.98 13.08 6.48
CA LEU A 209 -18.10 14.17 6.88
C LEU A 209 -17.14 13.75 8.00
N ALA A 210 -17.67 13.08 9.03
CA ALA A 210 -16.84 12.52 10.11
C ALA A 210 -15.91 11.43 9.57
N GLY A 211 -16.41 10.55 8.70
CA GLY A 211 -15.60 9.50 8.07
C GLY A 211 -14.45 10.05 7.24
N SER A 212 -14.68 11.08 6.43
CA SER A 212 -13.63 11.75 5.65
C SER A 212 -12.68 12.53 6.54
N PHE A 213 -13.18 13.24 7.55
CA PHE A 213 -12.35 13.99 8.48
C PHE A 213 -11.37 13.08 9.22
N LEU A 214 -11.85 11.99 9.81
CA LEU A 214 -11.00 11.03 10.53
C LEU A 214 -9.98 10.37 9.61
N LEU A 215 -10.36 10.05 8.36
CA LEU A 215 -9.46 9.49 7.37
C LEU A 215 -8.35 10.49 7.00
N LEU A 216 -8.71 11.75 6.68
CA LEU A 216 -7.73 12.79 6.34
C LEU A 216 -6.81 13.13 7.53
N PHE A 217 -7.33 13.04 8.76
CA PHE A 217 -6.53 13.20 9.97
C PHE A 217 -5.43 12.14 10.06
N VAL A 218 -5.77 10.87 9.83
CA VAL A 218 -4.79 9.77 9.80
C VAL A 218 -3.80 9.94 8.65
N GLU A 219 -4.25 10.32 7.45
CA GLU A 219 -3.36 10.55 6.30
C GLU A 219 -2.38 11.72 6.55
N SER A 220 -2.83 12.81 7.17
CA SER A 220 -1.98 13.95 7.56
C SER A 220 -0.92 13.54 8.61
N LEU A 221 -1.30 12.78 9.63
CA LEU A 221 -0.36 12.26 10.63
C LEU A 221 0.66 11.27 10.04
N ALA A 222 0.25 10.54 8.99
CA ALA A 222 1.09 9.56 8.29
C ALA A 222 2.00 10.18 7.23
N ASP A 223 1.81 11.45 6.91
CA ASP A 223 2.56 12.17 5.91
C ASP A 223 3.97 12.51 6.42
N LEU A 224 4.97 12.06 5.67
CA LEU A 224 6.37 12.44 5.85
C LEU A 224 6.81 13.43 4.78
N GLY A 225 6.19 13.39 3.60
CA GLY A 225 6.71 14.06 2.43
C GLY A 225 6.64 15.58 2.55
N ASN A 226 5.44 16.11 2.80
CA ASN A 226 5.26 17.55 2.91
C ASN A 226 6.02 18.17 4.10
N PRO A 227 6.03 17.54 5.30
CA PRO A 227 6.82 18.05 6.41
C PRO A 227 8.32 18.24 6.12
N LEU A 228 8.95 17.34 5.36
CA LEU A 228 10.37 17.46 5.05
C LEU A 228 10.70 18.64 4.11
N PHE A 229 9.73 19.13 3.34
CA PHE A 229 9.95 20.20 2.36
C PHE A 229 9.55 21.57 2.87
N ILE A 230 8.44 21.67 3.60
CA ILE A 230 7.78 22.96 3.85
C ILE A 230 7.52 23.26 5.33
N ALA A 231 7.84 22.35 6.26
CA ALA A 231 7.54 22.59 7.67
C ALA A 231 8.33 23.76 8.28
N GLY A 232 9.47 24.15 7.69
CA GLY A 232 10.23 25.32 8.15
C GLY A 232 10.67 25.20 9.60
N ASN A 233 10.13 26.06 10.47
CA ASN A 233 10.38 26.05 11.91
C ASN A 233 9.48 25.07 12.70
N VAL A 234 8.46 24.51 12.05
CA VAL A 234 7.56 23.53 12.65
C VAL A 234 8.18 22.16 12.58
N THR A 235 8.04 21.41 13.67
CA THR A 235 8.56 20.06 13.76
C THR A 235 7.42 19.12 14.13
N VAL A 236 7.23 18.07 13.33
CA VAL A 236 6.20 17.05 13.54
C VAL A 236 6.84 15.69 13.78
N LEU A 237 6.07 14.76 14.37
CA LEU A 237 6.58 13.44 14.75
C LEU A 237 7.07 12.65 13.53
N SER A 238 6.40 12.73 12.39
CA SER A 238 6.80 11.98 11.19
C SER A 238 8.21 12.36 10.72
N SER A 239 8.52 13.65 10.60
CA SER A 239 9.86 14.13 10.22
C SER A 239 10.90 13.86 11.30
N GLN A 240 10.56 13.96 12.58
CA GLN A 240 11.48 13.61 13.68
C GLN A 240 11.81 12.12 13.74
N ILE A 241 10.84 11.26 13.45
CA ILE A 241 11.07 9.81 13.32
C ILE A 241 12.08 9.54 12.18
N PHE A 242 11.95 10.24 11.06
CA PHE A 242 12.92 10.14 9.96
C PHE A 242 14.31 10.65 10.36
N LEU A 243 14.41 11.85 10.92
CA LEU A 243 15.69 12.45 11.33
C LEU A 243 16.40 11.64 12.42
N ALA A 244 15.66 11.02 13.34
CA ALA A 244 16.22 10.14 14.35
C ALA A 244 16.94 8.93 13.73
N VAL A 245 16.44 8.40 12.61
CA VAL A 245 17.10 7.28 11.90
C VAL A 245 18.17 7.78 10.94
N ALA A 246 17.83 8.71 10.05
CA ALA A 246 18.69 9.14 8.96
C ALA A 246 19.83 10.07 9.42
N GLY A 247 19.56 10.93 10.40
CA GLY A 247 20.53 11.88 10.93
C GLY A 247 21.26 11.37 12.17
N GLU A 248 20.53 10.79 13.12
CA GLU A 248 21.09 10.41 14.43
C GLU A 248 21.44 8.91 14.55
N TYR A 249 21.00 8.07 13.61
CA TYR A 249 21.14 6.60 13.66
C TYR A 249 20.58 5.96 14.95
N ASP A 250 19.63 6.63 15.60
CA ASP A 250 19.00 6.19 16.84
C ASP A 250 17.63 5.56 16.56
N TYR A 251 17.67 4.24 16.33
CA TYR A 251 16.48 3.43 16.11
C TYR A 251 15.56 3.36 17.34
N GLN A 252 16.10 3.49 18.56
CA GLN A 252 15.30 3.45 19.79
C GLN A 252 14.49 4.73 19.92
N LYS A 253 15.12 5.90 19.72
CA LYS A 253 14.44 7.21 19.67
C LYS A 253 13.33 7.19 18.62
N ALA A 254 13.65 6.73 17.42
CA ALA A 254 12.71 6.67 16.33
C ALA A 254 11.51 5.75 16.64
N SER A 255 11.77 4.59 17.26
CA SER A 255 10.74 3.65 17.72
C SER A 255 9.86 4.20 18.84
N ALA A 256 10.44 4.92 19.80
CA ALA A 256 9.68 5.57 20.87
C ALA A 256 8.74 6.66 20.32
N LEU A 257 9.25 7.51 19.41
CA LEU A 257 8.42 8.52 18.72
C LEU A 257 7.35 7.87 17.82
N ALA A 258 7.66 6.75 17.18
CA ALA A 258 6.71 5.96 16.41
C ALA A 258 5.58 5.42 17.28
N VAL A 259 5.84 4.95 18.50
CA VAL A 259 4.80 4.55 19.46
C VAL A 259 3.92 5.73 19.84
N VAL A 260 4.51 6.91 20.10
CA VAL A 260 3.74 8.11 20.42
C VAL A 260 2.82 8.52 19.27
N LEU A 261 3.27 8.40 18.01
CA LEU A 261 2.45 8.67 16.82
C LEU A 261 1.40 7.57 16.55
N LEU A 262 1.69 6.32 16.92
CA LEU A 262 0.78 5.19 16.74
C LEU A 262 -0.51 5.33 17.57
N LEU A 263 -0.41 5.88 18.77
CA LEU A 263 -1.55 6.01 19.69
C LEU A 263 -2.71 6.85 19.10
N PRO A 264 -2.52 8.12 18.70
CA PRO A 264 -3.61 8.93 18.16
C PRO A 264 -4.14 8.35 16.85
N THR A 265 -3.28 7.79 15.99
CA THR A 265 -3.70 7.20 14.71
C THR A 265 -4.53 5.93 14.91
N LEU A 266 -4.14 5.05 15.84
CA LEU A 266 -4.90 3.85 16.17
C LEU A 266 -6.23 4.20 16.86
N ILE A 267 -6.24 5.17 17.78
CA ILE A 267 -7.47 5.64 18.44
C ILE A 267 -8.46 6.14 17.39
N VAL A 268 -8.03 7.01 16.47
CA VAL A 268 -8.88 7.55 15.41
C VAL A 268 -9.37 6.45 14.48
N PHE A 269 -8.51 5.50 14.10
CA PHE A 269 -8.91 4.35 13.30
C PHE A 269 -9.97 3.48 13.99
N LEU A 270 -9.81 3.21 15.30
CA LEU A 270 -10.79 2.46 16.08
C LEU A 270 -12.12 3.23 16.19
N VAL A 271 -12.08 4.54 16.39
CA VAL A 271 -13.28 5.41 16.39
C VAL A 271 -13.98 5.36 15.04
N GLN A 272 -13.23 5.52 13.94
CA GLN A 272 -13.76 5.45 12.58
C GLN A 272 -14.42 4.10 12.29
N ARG A 273 -13.78 2.99 12.71
CA ARG A 273 -14.25 1.62 12.51
C ARG A 273 -15.49 1.29 13.31
N TYR A 274 -15.52 1.60 14.62
CA TYR A 274 -16.58 1.12 15.51
C TYR A 274 -17.73 2.11 15.70
N TYR A 275 -17.48 3.43 15.63
CA TYR A 275 -18.50 4.44 15.91
C TYR A 275 -19.07 5.08 14.64
N VAL A 276 -18.20 5.50 13.71
CA VAL A 276 -18.64 6.24 12.51
C VAL A 276 -19.20 5.30 11.44
N SER A 277 -18.50 4.21 11.14
CA SER A 277 -18.90 3.28 10.07
C SER A 277 -20.21 2.53 10.33
N ARG A 278 -20.67 2.46 11.59
CA ARG A 278 -21.94 1.81 11.98
C ARG A 278 -23.17 2.71 11.78
N ARG A 279 -22.99 4.02 11.63
CA ARG A 279 -24.09 5.00 11.46
C ARG A 279 -24.37 5.33 9.99
N SER A 280 -24.06 4.42 9.05
CA SER A 280 -24.45 4.59 7.65
C SER A 280 -25.98 4.49 7.56
N TYR A 281 -26.65 5.65 7.50
CA TYR A 281 -28.08 5.77 7.22
C TYR A 281 -28.32 5.43 5.76
N ILE A 282 -28.22 4.15 5.41
CA ILE A 282 -28.75 3.65 4.15
C ILE A 282 -30.26 3.65 4.34
N SER A 283 -30.98 4.47 3.58
CA SER A 283 -32.43 4.38 3.53
C SER A 283 -32.78 2.94 3.15
N VAL A 284 -33.60 2.28 3.97
CA VAL A 284 -34.03 0.88 3.82
C VAL A 284 -34.93 0.68 2.57
N THR A 285 -35.11 1.70 1.75
CA THR A 285 -35.87 1.68 0.51
C THR A 285 -34.95 1.41 -0.69
N GLY A 286 -35.46 0.71 -1.71
CA GLY A 286 -34.69 0.22 -2.86
C GLY A 286 -33.97 1.30 -3.69
N LYS A 287 -33.54 0.94 -4.92
CA LYS A 287 -32.81 1.85 -5.83
C LYS A 287 -33.45 3.26 -5.82
N PRO A 288 -32.68 4.34 -5.61
CA PRO A 288 -33.22 5.69 -5.54
C PRO A 288 -34.04 5.98 -6.80
N THR A 289 -35.32 6.24 -6.60
CA THR A 289 -36.31 6.40 -7.68
C THR A 289 -36.44 7.85 -8.14
N GLY A 290 -35.93 8.81 -7.36
CA GLY A 290 -35.96 10.26 -7.66
C GLY A 290 -34.73 10.77 -8.41
N GLY A 291 -34.91 11.82 -9.22
CA GLY A 291 -33.80 12.55 -9.85
C GLY A 291 -33.02 13.39 -8.84
N LEU A 292 -31.74 13.66 -9.11
CA LEU A 292 -30.90 14.51 -8.24
C LEU A 292 -31.56 15.88 -8.00
N ILE A 293 -31.73 16.28 -6.74
CA ILE A 293 -32.24 17.61 -6.41
C ILE A 293 -31.15 18.65 -6.68
N GLU A 294 -31.40 19.51 -7.65
CA GLU A 294 -30.48 20.58 -8.04
C GLU A 294 -30.83 21.92 -7.37
N GLU A 295 -29.79 22.68 -7.01
CA GLU A 295 -29.95 24.02 -6.47
C GLU A 295 -30.14 25.05 -7.59
N ARG A 296 -31.34 25.65 -7.63
CA ARG A 296 -31.70 26.69 -8.60
C ARG A 296 -31.35 28.11 -8.17
N GLU A 297 -31.14 28.35 -6.88
CA GLU A 297 -30.89 29.68 -6.34
C GLU A 297 -29.45 30.13 -6.58
N GLY A 298 -29.29 31.24 -7.30
CA GLY A 298 -27.98 31.75 -7.70
C GLY A 298 -27.06 32.09 -6.52
N TRP A 299 -27.59 32.63 -5.43
CA TRP A 299 -26.80 33.07 -4.28
C TRP A 299 -26.19 31.93 -3.47
N ILE A 300 -26.78 30.73 -3.47
CA ILE A 300 -26.16 29.52 -2.92
C ILE A 300 -25.23 28.92 -3.95
N ARG A 301 -25.68 28.80 -5.20
CA ARG A 301 -24.99 28.07 -6.25
C ARG A 301 -23.64 28.69 -6.63
N TRP A 302 -23.60 29.99 -6.86
CA TRP A 302 -22.42 30.67 -7.40
C TRP A 302 -21.21 30.67 -6.46
N PRO A 303 -21.34 30.88 -5.14
CA PRO A 303 -20.21 30.74 -4.21
C PRO A 303 -19.50 29.38 -4.30
N PHE A 304 -20.26 28.27 -4.33
CA PHE A 304 -19.66 26.93 -4.49
C PHE A 304 -18.95 26.76 -5.84
N ILE A 305 -19.55 27.26 -6.92
CA ILE A 305 -18.94 27.21 -8.27
C ILE A 305 -17.66 28.04 -8.33
N VAL A 306 -17.70 29.30 -7.88
CA VAL A 306 -16.55 30.23 -7.92
C VAL A 306 -15.41 29.68 -7.07
N LEU A 307 -15.70 29.19 -5.87
CA LEU A 307 -14.69 28.62 -4.99
C LEU A 307 -14.08 27.35 -5.58
N THR A 308 -14.89 26.50 -6.22
CA THR A 308 -14.41 25.31 -6.93
C THR A 308 -13.48 25.68 -8.09
N TYR A 309 -13.84 26.67 -8.92
CA TYR A 309 -12.98 27.10 -10.02
C TYR A 309 -11.72 27.82 -9.54
N ALA A 310 -11.79 28.60 -8.47
CA ALA A 310 -10.61 29.23 -7.86
C ALA A 310 -9.61 28.17 -7.38
N PHE A 311 -10.09 27.11 -6.72
CA PHE A 311 -9.25 25.98 -6.34
C PHE A 311 -8.73 25.19 -7.55
N CYS A 312 -9.54 24.98 -8.59
CA CYS A 312 -9.06 24.34 -9.82
C CYS A 312 -7.95 25.15 -10.49
N LEU A 313 -8.08 26.48 -10.53
CA LEU A 313 -7.04 27.37 -11.04
C LEU A 313 -5.77 27.28 -10.19
N LEU A 314 -5.90 27.27 -8.86
CA LEU A 314 -4.77 27.09 -7.95
C LEU A 314 -4.05 25.76 -8.22
N ILE A 315 -4.77 24.65 -8.30
CA ILE A 315 -4.22 23.33 -8.62
C ILE A 315 -3.47 23.37 -9.95
N LEU A 316 -4.07 23.95 -10.99
CA LEU A 316 -3.46 24.07 -12.30
C LEU A 316 -2.16 24.89 -12.24
N LEU A 317 -2.17 26.03 -11.54
CA LEU A 317 -0.98 26.88 -11.36
C LEU A 317 0.15 26.12 -10.65
N LEU A 318 -0.16 25.36 -9.60
CA LEU A 318 0.83 24.54 -8.89
C LEU A 318 1.49 23.53 -9.85
N TYR A 319 0.71 22.77 -10.62
CA TYR A 319 1.28 21.80 -11.56
C TYR A 319 2.06 22.46 -12.70
N ILE A 320 1.56 23.57 -13.25
CA ILE A 320 2.30 24.35 -14.26
C ILE A 320 3.63 24.82 -13.69
N ALA A 321 3.67 25.24 -12.42
CA ALA A 321 4.90 25.72 -11.78
C ALA A 321 5.96 24.63 -11.64
N VAL A 322 5.59 23.40 -11.27
CA VAL A 322 6.55 22.28 -11.21
C VAL A 322 7.05 21.90 -12.60
N ILE A 323 6.15 21.85 -13.59
CA ILE A 323 6.54 21.57 -14.98
C ILE A 323 7.51 22.65 -15.45
N TYR A 324 7.18 23.93 -15.27
CA TYR A 324 8.04 25.05 -15.65
C TYR A 324 9.36 25.05 -14.88
N GLY A 325 9.32 24.75 -13.58
CA GLY A 325 10.50 24.62 -12.71
C GLY A 325 11.49 23.57 -13.19
N SER A 326 11.00 22.47 -13.78
CA SER A 326 11.86 21.44 -14.37
C SER A 326 12.69 21.92 -15.57
N PHE A 327 12.26 22.98 -16.25
CA PHE A 327 12.98 23.59 -17.38
C PHE A 327 13.72 24.86 -16.97
N SER A 328 13.62 25.35 -15.74
CA SER A 328 14.28 26.58 -15.32
C SER A 328 15.78 26.34 -15.10
N ARG A 329 16.64 27.19 -15.67
CA ARG A 329 18.10 27.16 -15.44
C ARG A 329 18.45 27.21 -13.97
N ALA A 330 17.97 28.22 -13.26
CA ALA A 330 18.14 28.34 -11.81
C ALA A 330 16.93 29.06 -11.22
N TRP A 331 16.01 28.32 -10.60
CA TRP A 331 14.78 28.91 -10.07
C TRP A 331 15.08 30.02 -9.05
N GLY A 332 14.42 31.18 -9.19
CA GLY A 332 14.63 32.34 -8.34
C GLY A 332 15.80 33.25 -8.76
N ILE A 333 16.62 32.84 -9.74
CA ILE A 333 17.74 33.63 -10.29
C ILE A 333 17.56 33.80 -11.80
N ASP A 334 17.59 32.70 -12.54
CA ASP A 334 17.41 32.64 -14.00
C ASP A 334 16.25 31.70 -14.36
N PHE A 335 15.14 32.33 -14.74
CA PHE A 335 13.92 31.67 -15.21
C PHE A 335 13.98 31.22 -16.68
N GLY A 336 15.15 31.36 -17.33
CA GLY A 336 15.40 30.90 -18.68
C GLY A 336 15.24 29.39 -18.82
N LEU A 337 14.80 28.96 -20.01
CA LEU A 337 14.58 27.54 -20.31
C LEU A 337 15.91 26.80 -20.54
N SER A 338 16.01 25.59 -20.00
CA SER A 338 17.13 24.66 -20.16
C SER A 338 16.64 23.21 -20.11
N LEU A 339 17.28 22.36 -20.92
CA LEU A 339 17.08 20.91 -20.92
C LEU A 339 18.15 20.18 -20.09
N GLU A 340 19.01 20.92 -19.40
CA GLU A 340 20.13 20.37 -18.64
C GLU A 340 19.64 19.42 -17.54
N TRP A 341 18.66 19.83 -16.74
CA TRP A 341 18.11 19.03 -15.65
C TRP A 341 17.48 17.73 -16.15
N TRP A 342 16.80 17.77 -17.30
CA TRP A 342 16.27 16.58 -17.96
C TRP A 342 17.40 15.66 -18.45
N ARG A 343 18.46 16.21 -19.05
CA ARG A 343 19.65 15.42 -19.45
C ARG A 343 20.34 14.78 -18.24
N GLN A 344 20.50 15.51 -17.15
CA GLN A 344 21.09 14.99 -15.91
C GLN A 344 20.20 13.89 -15.28
N MET A 345 18.88 14.12 -15.20
CA MET A 345 17.91 13.13 -14.73
C MET A 345 17.94 11.85 -15.57
N PHE A 346 17.98 11.93 -16.90
CA PHE A 346 18.05 10.72 -17.74
C PHE A 346 19.39 9.99 -17.62
N THR A 347 20.50 10.71 -17.44
CA THR A 347 21.83 10.09 -17.36
C THR A 347 22.15 9.49 -15.99
N ARG A 348 21.71 10.12 -14.90
CA ARG A 348 22.01 9.69 -13.52
C ARG A 348 20.81 9.09 -12.78
N GLY A 349 19.59 9.46 -13.19
CA GLY A 349 18.36 9.22 -12.45
C GLY A 349 17.42 8.17 -13.00
N ILE A 350 17.63 7.69 -14.22
CA ILE A 350 16.69 6.76 -14.87
C ILE A 350 16.50 5.45 -14.08
N GLU A 351 17.52 5.00 -13.36
CA GLU A 351 17.49 3.81 -12.51
C GLU A 351 16.37 3.87 -11.48
N SER A 352 16.18 5.00 -10.80
CA SER A 352 15.17 5.12 -9.74
C SER A 352 13.75 5.06 -10.29
N ILE A 353 13.53 5.57 -11.51
CA ILE A 353 12.24 5.52 -12.21
C ILE A 353 11.95 4.09 -12.65
N LEU A 354 12.92 3.41 -13.24
CA LEU A 354 12.79 2.01 -13.66
C LEU A 354 12.54 1.10 -12.46
N ASP A 355 13.28 1.28 -11.36
CA ASP A 355 13.18 0.47 -10.15
C ASP A 355 11.81 0.64 -9.49
N THR A 356 11.35 1.88 -9.33
CA THR A 356 10.03 2.16 -8.78
C THR A 356 8.94 1.53 -9.63
N THR A 357 9.05 1.65 -10.96
CA THR A 357 8.08 1.08 -11.90
C THR A 357 8.08 -0.45 -11.82
N TYR A 358 9.25 -1.08 -11.88
CA TYR A 358 9.41 -2.53 -11.84
C TYR A 358 8.85 -3.12 -10.54
N LEU A 359 9.23 -2.54 -9.40
CA LEU A 359 8.76 -3.00 -8.09
C LEU A 359 7.25 -2.73 -7.92
N SER A 360 6.73 -1.63 -8.44
CA SER A 360 5.28 -1.34 -8.42
C SER A 360 4.48 -2.33 -9.25
N VAL A 361 4.96 -2.69 -10.45
CA VAL A 361 4.32 -3.68 -11.33
C VAL A 361 4.31 -5.06 -10.69
N LEU A 362 5.37 -5.45 -9.97
CA LEU A 362 5.43 -6.74 -9.27
C LEU A 362 4.56 -6.76 -8.00
N ALA A 363 4.60 -5.71 -7.19
CA ALA A 363 3.88 -5.67 -5.91
C ALA A 363 2.35 -5.54 -6.08
N THR A 364 1.90 -4.80 -7.11
CA THR A 364 0.49 -4.49 -7.32
C THR A 364 -0.41 -5.74 -7.48
N PRO A 365 -0.09 -6.72 -8.35
CA PRO A 365 -0.87 -7.96 -8.44
C PRO A 365 -0.89 -8.75 -7.14
N VAL A 366 0.24 -8.81 -6.42
CA VAL A 366 0.34 -9.52 -5.15
C VAL A 366 -0.61 -8.92 -4.11
N ALA A 367 -0.60 -7.59 -3.98
CA ALA A 367 -1.48 -6.87 -3.06
C ALA A 367 -2.96 -7.07 -3.39
N VAL A 368 -3.33 -6.94 -4.66
CA VAL A 368 -4.72 -7.07 -5.11
C VAL A 368 -5.21 -8.50 -4.94
N LEU A 369 -4.41 -9.51 -5.33
CA LEU A 369 -4.78 -10.90 -5.16
C LEU A 369 -4.93 -11.27 -3.68
N LEU A 370 -4.00 -10.87 -2.82
CA LEU A 370 -4.11 -11.07 -1.38
C LEU A 370 -5.36 -10.37 -0.82
N GLY A 371 -5.60 -9.12 -1.22
CA GLY A 371 -6.77 -8.35 -0.79
C GLY A 371 -8.08 -8.99 -1.22
N MET A 372 -8.15 -9.53 -2.43
CA MET A 372 -9.32 -10.25 -2.95
C MET A 372 -9.54 -11.58 -2.24
N VAL A 373 -8.48 -12.32 -1.91
CA VAL A 373 -8.58 -13.55 -1.11
C VAL A 373 -9.10 -13.21 0.28
N VAL A 374 -8.56 -12.19 0.94
CA VAL A 374 -9.07 -11.72 2.25
C VAL A 374 -10.53 -11.29 2.14
N ALA A 375 -10.89 -10.48 1.13
CA ALA A 375 -12.27 -10.05 0.91
C ALA A 375 -13.23 -11.23 0.71
N PHE A 376 -12.84 -12.22 -0.10
CA PHE A 376 -13.62 -13.43 -0.32
C PHE A 376 -13.80 -14.23 0.96
N LEU A 377 -12.73 -14.42 1.74
CA LEU A 377 -12.80 -15.11 3.03
C LEU A 377 -13.72 -14.36 4.00
N VAL A 378 -13.57 -13.05 4.12
CA VAL A 378 -14.36 -12.22 5.03
C VAL A 378 -15.83 -12.19 4.61
N VAL A 379 -16.16 -12.08 3.34
CA VAL A 379 -17.57 -11.96 2.90
C VAL A 379 -18.26 -13.32 2.81
N ARG A 380 -17.63 -14.30 2.16
CA ARG A 380 -18.29 -15.57 1.79
C ARG A 380 -18.09 -16.69 2.81
N LYS A 381 -17.13 -16.59 3.72
CA LYS A 381 -16.83 -17.67 4.68
C LYS A 381 -17.13 -17.24 6.11
N ARG A 382 -17.56 -18.22 6.92
CA ARG A 382 -17.78 -18.08 8.37
C ARG A 382 -16.69 -18.88 9.08
N PHE A 383 -15.86 -18.21 9.87
CA PHE A 383 -14.79 -18.83 10.64
C PHE A 383 -14.39 -17.97 11.85
N THR A 384 -13.84 -18.62 12.86
CA THR A 384 -13.26 -17.98 14.05
C THR A 384 -12.05 -17.13 13.65
N GLY A 385 -12.02 -15.85 14.06
CA GLY A 385 -10.93 -14.93 13.68
C GLY A 385 -11.17 -14.17 12.37
N LYS A 386 -12.35 -14.29 11.74
CA LYS A 386 -12.74 -13.46 10.59
C LYS A 386 -12.60 -11.96 10.84
N GLU A 387 -13.01 -11.49 12.03
CA GLU A 387 -12.85 -10.08 12.41
C GLU A 387 -11.39 -9.68 12.57
N THR A 388 -10.55 -10.58 13.12
CA THR A 388 -9.10 -10.36 13.21
C THR A 388 -8.47 -10.26 11.82
N LEU A 389 -8.85 -11.15 10.90
CA LEU A 389 -8.36 -11.11 9.51
C LEU A 389 -8.71 -9.78 8.83
N ASP A 390 -9.98 -9.38 8.91
CA ASP A 390 -10.44 -8.10 8.38
C ASP A 390 -9.71 -6.92 9.05
N PHE A 391 -9.62 -6.90 10.38
CA PHE A 391 -8.93 -5.85 11.13
C PHE A 391 -7.46 -5.72 10.75
N THR A 392 -6.70 -6.81 10.80
CA THR A 392 -5.26 -6.81 10.51
C THR A 392 -5.00 -6.46 9.04
N SER A 393 -5.86 -6.88 8.11
CA SER A 393 -5.70 -6.54 6.69
C SER A 393 -5.92 -5.05 6.39
N ASN A 394 -6.72 -4.36 7.19
CA ASN A 394 -6.93 -2.92 7.09
C ASN A 394 -5.86 -2.10 7.84
N LEU A 395 -5.13 -2.73 8.77
CA LEU A 395 -4.17 -2.07 9.66
C LEU A 395 -3.02 -1.40 8.90
N GLY A 396 -2.58 -1.97 7.77
CA GLY A 396 -1.52 -1.41 6.92
C GLY A 396 -1.82 -0.03 6.33
N GLY A 397 -3.09 0.37 6.29
CA GLY A 397 -3.53 1.71 5.84
C GLY A 397 -3.79 2.67 6.98
N ALA A 398 -4.05 2.15 8.18
CA ALA A 398 -4.28 2.96 9.38
C ALA A 398 -2.98 3.44 10.04
N ILE A 399 -1.88 2.70 9.83
CA ILE A 399 -0.61 2.95 10.47
C ILE A 399 0.26 3.88 9.61
N PRO A 400 0.82 4.95 10.20
CA PRO A 400 1.80 5.80 9.56
C PRO A 400 2.93 5.05 8.89
N GLY A 401 3.32 5.54 7.71
CA GLY A 401 4.34 4.87 6.94
C GLY A 401 5.70 4.82 7.59
N THR A 402 6.03 5.85 8.37
CA THR A 402 7.29 5.94 9.11
C THR A 402 7.43 4.82 10.13
N ILE A 403 6.35 4.51 10.86
CA ILE A 403 6.26 3.42 11.83
C ILE A 403 6.48 2.07 11.14
N LEU A 404 5.80 1.88 10.01
CA LEU A 404 5.93 0.67 9.20
C LEU A 404 7.36 0.53 8.66
N GLY A 405 7.93 1.59 8.07
CA GLY A 405 9.26 1.59 7.46
C GLY A 405 10.36 1.21 8.45
N ILE A 406 10.38 1.85 9.62
CA ILE A 406 11.30 1.48 10.69
C ILE A 406 11.06 0.05 11.18
N GLY A 407 9.79 -0.35 11.30
CA GLY A 407 9.43 -1.71 11.68
C GLY A 407 9.99 -2.73 10.72
N PHE A 408 9.95 -2.46 9.42
CA PHE A 408 10.55 -3.32 8.41
C PHE A 408 12.07 -3.40 8.58
N VAL A 409 12.75 -2.27 8.80
CA VAL A 409 14.20 -2.27 9.06
C VAL A 409 14.52 -3.08 10.32
N LEU A 410 13.83 -2.86 11.42
CA LEU A 410 14.05 -3.56 12.70
C LEU A 410 13.67 -5.04 12.67
N ALA A 411 12.68 -5.40 11.85
CA ALA A 411 12.20 -6.76 11.71
C ALA A 411 13.11 -7.62 10.81
N PHE A 412 13.69 -7.03 9.77
CA PHE A 412 14.32 -7.80 8.69
C PHE A 412 15.77 -7.39 8.40
N SER A 413 16.39 -6.52 9.21
CA SER A 413 17.83 -6.22 9.14
C SER A 413 18.67 -7.37 9.67
N THR A 414 18.23 -7.98 10.78
CA THR A 414 18.84 -9.18 11.37
C THR A 414 17.95 -10.39 11.11
N GLY A 415 18.55 -11.59 11.08
CA GLY A 415 17.80 -12.81 10.81
C GLY A 415 16.68 -13.01 11.83
N ALA A 416 15.42 -12.98 11.38
CA ALA A 416 14.23 -13.06 12.23
C ALA A 416 13.92 -14.52 12.60
N LEU A 417 14.83 -15.16 13.34
CA LEU A 417 14.74 -16.57 13.70
C LEU A 417 13.40 -16.92 14.37
N GLY A 418 12.96 -16.12 15.35
CA GLY A 418 11.71 -16.36 16.07
C GLY A 418 10.48 -16.33 15.15
N LEU A 419 10.44 -15.39 14.19
CA LEU A 419 9.37 -15.32 13.20
C LEU A 419 9.45 -16.52 12.25
N ALA A 420 10.65 -16.88 11.77
CA ALA A 420 10.84 -18.05 10.90
C ALA A 420 10.37 -19.34 11.57
N VAL A 421 10.69 -19.54 12.86
CA VAL A 421 10.18 -20.67 13.65
C VAL A 421 8.67 -20.64 13.74
N PHE A 422 8.08 -19.50 14.10
CA PHE A 422 6.62 -19.36 14.20
C PHE A 422 5.91 -19.71 12.89
N LEU A 423 6.37 -19.15 11.77
CA LEU A 423 5.79 -19.40 10.45
C LEU A 423 5.96 -20.85 10.00
N TYR A 424 7.14 -21.44 10.21
CA TYR A 424 7.40 -22.85 9.92
C TYR A 424 6.47 -23.75 10.74
N VAL A 425 6.39 -23.55 12.06
CA VAL A 425 5.53 -24.35 12.95
C VAL A 425 4.06 -24.21 12.55
N LEU A 426 3.58 -23.00 12.27
CA LEU A 426 2.21 -22.76 11.81
C LEU A 426 1.88 -23.56 10.54
N LEU A 427 2.74 -23.48 9.52
CA LEU A 427 2.55 -24.18 8.25
C LEU A 427 2.75 -25.70 8.37
N ALA A 428 3.69 -26.15 9.21
CA ALA A 428 3.95 -27.56 9.47
C ALA A 428 2.75 -28.23 10.17
N LEU A 429 2.20 -27.58 11.20
CA LEU A 429 1.00 -28.05 11.90
C LEU A 429 -0.20 -28.10 10.95
N LEU A 430 -0.37 -27.06 10.13
CA LEU A 430 -1.40 -27.03 9.08
C LEU A 430 -1.24 -28.22 8.13
N ALA A 431 -0.04 -28.44 7.61
CA ALA A 431 0.23 -29.48 6.63
C ALA A 431 -0.05 -30.88 7.17
N VAL A 432 0.41 -31.14 8.38
CA VAL A 432 0.25 -32.42 9.07
C VAL A 432 -1.20 -32.65 9.52
N SER A 433 -1.93 -31.58 9.87
CA SER A 433 -3.36 -31.68 10.19
C SER A 433 -4.23 -32.07 8.97
N LEU A 434 -3.82 -31.62 7.77
CA LEU A 434 -4.53 -31.82 6.51
C LEU A 434 -4.24 -33.18 5.85
N VAL A 435 -3.09 -33.78 6.14
CA VAL A 435 -2.62 -35.01 5.47
C VAL A 435 -2.66 -36.23 6.41
N CYS A 436 -2.11 -36.12 7.62
CA CYS A 436 -1.93 -37.26 8.53
C CYS A 436 -3.21 -37.59 9.30
N ARG A 437 -3.46 -38.89 9.49
CA ARG A 437 -4.57 -39.40 10.32
C ARG A 437 -4.06 -39.72 11.73
N GLY A 438 -4.81 -39.31 12.75
CA GLY A 438 -4.47 -39.56 14.16
C GLY A 438 -3.36 -38.65 14.72
N TRP A 439 -3.32 -38.49 16.04
CA TRP A 439 -2.36 -37.59 16.70
C TRP A 439 -0.92 -38.14 16.70
N ALA A 440 -0.75 -39.46 16.84
CA ALA A 440 0.57 -40.10 16.87
C ALA A 440 1.30 -39.98 15.51
N GLY A 441 0.59 -40.19 14.40
CA GLY A 441 1.15 -40.01 13.05
C GLY A 441 1.52 -38.54 12.76
N ARG A 442 0.77 -37.60 13.32
CA ARG A 442 1.08 -36.17 13.22
C ARG A 442 2.38 -35.81 13.93
N LEU A 443 2.52 -36.23 15.19
CA LEU A 443 3.75 -36.00 15.96
C LEU A 443 4.95 -36.71 15.33
N GLY A 444 4.79 -37.95 14.87
CA GLY A 444 5.85 -38.71 14.22
C GLY A 444 6.38 -38.02 12.96
N VAL A 445 5.48 -37.60 12.06
CA VAL A 445 5.89 -36.86 10.84
C VAL A 445 6.56 -35.54 11.19
N LEU A 446 6.02 -34.76 12.13
CA LEU A 446 6.61 -33.47 12.56
C LEU A 446 8.02 -33.65 13.14
N ALA A 447 8.20 -34.60 14.07
CA ALA A 447 9.48 -34.81 14.73
C ALA A 447 10.56 -35.28 13.74
N VAL A 448 10.24 -36.30 12.93
CA VAL A 448 11.21 -36.88 11.99
C VAL A 448 11.56 -35.90 10.88
N SER A 449 10.58 -35.22 10.29
CA SER A 449 10.83 -34.25 9.22
C SER A 449 11.61 -33.02 9.71
N THR A 450 11.32 -32.52 10.92
CA THR A 450 12.05 -31.38 11.48
C THR A 450 13.49 -31.76 11.81
N ALA A 451 13.72 -32.95 12.39
CA ALA A 451 15.07 -33.47 12.62
C ALA A 451 15.85 -33.63 11.31
N ALA A 452 15.21 -34.21 10.28
CA ALA A 452 15.80 -34.35 8.95
C ALA A 452 16.08 -32.97 8.30
N GLY A 453 15.18 -32.00 8.46
CA GLY A 453 15.34 -30.64 7.96
C GLY A 453 16.47 -29.87 8.62
N VAL A 454 16.66 -30.02 9.93
CA VAL A 454 17.81 -29.47 10.66
C VAL A 454 19.11 -30.13 10.18
N GLY A 455 19.09 -31.45 9.94
CA GLY A 455 20.21 -32.17 9.33
C GLY A 455 20.53 -31.67 7.91
N LEU A 456 19.51 -31.43 7.08
CA LEU A 456 19.66 -30.84 5.76
C LEU A 456 20.30 -29.46 5.83
N LYS A 457 19.83 -28.59 6.73
CA LYS A 457 20.43 -27.27 6.95
C LYS A 457 21.91 -27.37 7.34
N ALA A 458 22.30 -28.37 8.15
CA ALA A 458 23.70 -28.53 8.53
C ALA A 458 24.63 -28.77 7.32
N LEU A 459 24.12 -29.33 6.21
CA LEU A 459 24.86 -29.49 4.96
C LEU A 459 25.14 -28.17 4.25
N GLU A 460 24.37 -27.11 4.51
CA GLU A 460 24.60 -25.77 3.96
C GLU A 460 26.01 -25.26 4.30
N ARG A 461 26.50 -25.52 5.52
CA ARG A 461 27.85 -25.14 5.93
C ARG A 461 28.95 -25.80 5.10
N ARG A 462 28.67 -26.97 4.50
CA ARG A 462 29.63 -27.73 3.69
C ARG A 462 29.49 -27.42 2.20
N LEU A 463 28.26 -27.27 1.71
CA LEU A 463 27.95 -27.07 0.29
C LEU A 463 27.92 -25.59 -0.14
N GLY A 464 27.86 -24.68 0.83
CA GLY A 464 27.53 -23.28 0.60
C GLY A 464 26.04 -23.06 0.27
N PRO A 465 25.59 -21.80 0.22
CA PRO A 465 24.18 -21.46 0.01
C PRO A 465 23.65 -21.96 -1.35
N GLY A 466 24.42 -21.77 -2.43
CA GLY A 466 24.02 -22.21 -3.77
C GLY A 466 24.00 -23.72 -3.92
N GLY A 467 25.03 -24.42 -3.41
CA GLY A 467 25.07 -25.89 -3.41
C GLY A 467 23.93 -26.50 -2.60
N PHE A 468 23.56 -25.88 -1.48
CA PHE A 468 22.40 -26.28 -0.68
C PHE A 468 21.08 -26.12 -1.43
N LEU A 469 20.87 -25.01 -2.14
CA LEU A 469 19.66 -24.81 -2.95
C LEU A 469 19.58 -25.79 -4.12
N TYR A 470 20.69 -26.13 -4.76
CA TYR A 470 20.73 -27.18 -5.77
C TYR A 470 20.40 -28.56 -5.21
N LEU A 471 20.88 -28.89 -4.00
CA LEU A 471 20.52 -30.14 -3.32
C LEU A 471 19.01 -30.22 -3.07
N ILE A 472 18.40 -29.16 -2.54
CA ILE A 472 16.95 -29.13 -2.31
C ILE A 472 16.18 -29.16 -3.64
N SER A 473 16.65 -28.43 -4.65
CA SER A 473 16.07 -28.46 -6.00
C SER A 473 16.06 -29.88 -6.56
N ALA A 474 17.19 -30.59 -6.51
CA ALA A 474 17.32 -31.96 -6.98
C ALA A 474 16.38 -32.92 -6.21
N LEU A 475 16.30 -32.77 -4.89
CA LEU A 475 15.40 -33.56 -4.05
C LEU A 475 13.93 -33.35 -4.46
N VAL A 476 13.48 -32.09 -4.57
CA VAL A 476 12.09 -31.76 -4.92
C VAL A 476 11.78 -32.18 -6.36
N PHE A 477 12.73 -32.01 -7.28
CA PHE A 477 12.61 -32.45 -8.67
C PHE A 477 12.44 -33.97 -8.77
N LEU A 478 13.28 -34.74 -8.07
CA LEU A 478 13.22 -36.20 -8.04
C LEU A 478 11.87 -36.69 -7.50
N ILE A 479 11.37 -36.07 -6.42
CA ILE A 479 10.05 -36.37 -5.85
C ILE A 479 8.94 -36.10 -6.88
N GLY A 480 9.02 -34.97 -7.60
CA GLY A 480 8.08 -34.63 -8.66
C GLY A 480 8.09 -35.65 -9.80
N LEU A 481 9.27 -36.12 -10.21
CA LEU A 481 9.45 -37.13 -11.26
C LEU A 481 8.88 -38.49 -10.84
N VAL A 482 9.14 -38.93 -9.60
CA VAL A 482 8.58 -40.17 -9.04
C VAL A 482 7.06 -40.10 -8.97
N GLN A 483 6.48 -38.98 -8.54
CA GLN A 483 5.03 -38.79 -8.55
C GLN A 483 4.45 -38.83 -9.97
N LEU A 484 5.10 -38.17 -10.93
CA LEU A 484 4.64 -38.13 -12.31
C LEU A 484 4.65 -39.54 -12.93
N ALA A 485 5.70 -40.32 -12.67
CA ALA A 485 5.81 -41.72 -13.09
C ALA A 485 4.67 -42.58 -12.49
N ARG A 486 4.23 -42.27 -11.28
CA ARG A 486 3.10 -42.91 -10.60
C ARG A 486 1.73 -42.35 -11.00
N ARG A 487 1.65 -41.45 -11.99
CA ARG A 487 0.44 -40.71 -12.41
C ARG A 487 -0.20 -39.91 -11.28
N GLY A 488 0.59 -39.48 -10.28
CA GLY A 488 0.15 -38.62 -9.19
C GLY A 488 -0.15 -37.20 -9.70
N ALA A 489 -1.34 -36.68 -9.37
CA ALA A 489 -1.81 -35.37 -9.84
C ALA A 489 -0.95 -34.18 -9.34
N GLY A 490 -0.09 -34.39 -8.33
CA GLY A 490 0.82 -33.39 -7.77
C GLY A 490 2.21 -33.32 -8.44
N GLY A 491 2.61 -34.36 -9.19
CA GLY A 491 4.00 -34.52 -9.64
C GLY A 491 4.49 -33.38 -10.53
N ARG A 492 3.63 -32.90 -11.43
CA ARG A 492 3.95 -31.76 -12.31
C ARG A 492 4.26 -30.47 -11.53
N ARG A 493 3.57 -30.22 -10.40
CA ARG A 493 3.75 -29.00 -9.60
C ARG A 493 5.11 -29.01 -8.89
N LEU A 494 5.43 -30.14 -8.27
CA LEU A 494 6.72 -30.34 -7.58
C LEU A 494 7.89 -30.32 -8.57
N LEU A 495 7.73 -30.92 -9.76
CA LEU A 495 8.76 -30.89 -10.80
C LEU A 495 9.05 -29.45 -11.25
N LEU A 496 8.01 -28.68 -11.58
CA LEU A 496 8.14 -27.26 -11.95
C LEU A 496 8.77 -26.44 -10.82
N PHE A 497 8.41 -26.70 -9.57
CA PHE A 497 9.00 -26.02 -8.43
C PHE A 497 10.48 -26.39 -8.21
N GLY A 498 10.85 -27.66 -8.40
CA GLY A 498 12.23 -28.11 -8.38
C GLY A 498 13.09 -27.40 -9.45
N VAL A 499 12.57 -27.29 -10.68
CA VAL A 499 13.21 -26.50 -11.75
C VAL A 499 13.34 -25.03 -11.36
N TYR A 500 12.29 -24.44 -10.79
CA TYR A 500 12.32 -23.06 -10.32
C TYR A 500 13.37 -22.83 -9.23
N LEU A 501 13.54 -23.77 -8.29
CA LEU A 501 14.62 -23.70 -7.28
C LEU A 501 16.01 -23.74 -7.92
N ALA A 502 16.23 -24.55 -8.97
CA ALA A 502 17.49 -24.57 -9.71
C ALA A 502 17.78 -23.21 -10.39
N MET A 503 16.72 -22.50 -10.80
CA MET A 503 16.86 -21.17 -11.40
C MET A 503 17.35 -20.10 -10.42
N PHE A 504 17.35 -20.36 -9.10
CA PHE A 504 17.86 -19.40 -8.12
C PHE A 504 19.30 -18.99 -8.44
N GLU A 505 20.19 -19.97 -8.57
CA GLU A 505 21.60 -19.75 -8.94
C GLU A 505 21.77 -19.63 -10.46
N ALA A 506 21.01 -20.39 -11.26
CA ALA A 506 21.10 -20.30 -12.72
C ALA A 506 20.73 -18.91 -13.26
N SER A 507 19.92 -18.13 -12.53
CA SER A 507 19.53 -16.78 -12.90
C SER A 507 20.72 -15.82 -13.04
N ASP A 508 21.82 -16.02 -12.31
CA ASP A 508 23.02 -15.19 -12.49
C ASP A 508 23.68 -15.43 -13.85
N TYR A 509 23.69 -16.68 -14.31
CA TYR A 509 24.19 -17.04 -15.63
C TYR A 509 23.24 -16.57 -16.74
N LEU A 510 21.92 -16.64 -16.52
CA LEU A 510 20.93 -16.09 -17.45
C LEU A 510 21.02 -14.57 -17.58
N ALA A 511 21.35 -13.87 -16.50
CA ALA A 511 21.53 -12.42 -16.49
C ALA A 511 22.89 -11.98 -17.05
N TRP A 512 23.89 -12.87 -17.12
CA TRP A 512 25.26 -12.54 -17.53
C TRP A 512 25.36 -11.90 -18.93
N PRO A 513 24.67 -12.40 -19.97
CA PRO A 513 24.68 -11.76 -21.29
C PRO A 513 24.20 -10.31 -21.27
N LEU A 514 23.21 -9.98 -20.42
CA LEU A 514 22.70 -8.62 -20.25
C LEU A 514 23.74 -7.72 -19.56
N VAL A 515 24.45 -8.25 -18.56
CA VAL A 515 25.53 -7.51 -17.90
C VAL A 515 26.66 -7.21 -18.89
N LEU A 516 27.04 -8.18 -19.73
CA LEU A 516 28.05 -7.98 -20.78
C LEU A 516 27.60 -6.95 -21.82
N ALA A 517 26.37 -7.06 -22.31
CA ALA A 517 25.78 -6.10 -23.25
C ALA A 517 25.77 -4.69 -22.66
N GLY A 518 25.39 -4.55 -21.39
CA GLY A 518 25.42 -3.27 -20.68
C GLY A 518 26.82 -2.67 -20.57
N ARG A 519 27.86 -3.50 -20.35
CA ARG A 519 29.26 -3.05 -20.30
C ARG A 519 29.82 -2.63 -21.67
N ALA A 520 29.33 -3.24 -22.75
CA ALA A 520 29.74 -2.89 -24.11
C ALA A 520 29.15 -1.54 -24.58
N LEU A 521 28.07 -1.08 -23.95
CA LEU A 521 27.44 0.20 -24.25
C LEU A 521 28.19 1.37 -23.60
N GLY A 522 28.27 2.50 -24.32
CA GLY A 522 28.79 3.75 -23.77
C GLY A 522 27.94 4.27 -22.59
N PRO A 523 28.47 5.20 -21.77
CA PRO A 523 27.72 5.82 -20.69
C PRO A 523 26.42 6.46 -21.20
N GLY A 524 25.27 6.11 -20.63
CA GLY A 524 23.99 6.66 -21.03
C GLY A 524 22.78 5.83 -20.57
N VAL A 525 21.59 6.28 -20.97
CA VAL A 525 20.29 5.70 -20.59
C VAL A 525 20.20 4.22 -20.94
N LEU A 526 20.62 3.85 -22.16
CA LEU A 526 20.51 2.49 -22.65
C LEU A 526 21.38 1.52 -21.85
N ARG A 527 22.61 1.93 -21.49
CA ARG A 527 23.49 1.16 -20.61
C ARG A 527 22.81 0.88 -19.27
N ASN A 528 22.31 1.93 -18.62
CA ASN A 528 21.67 1.81 -17.30
C ASN A 528 20.43 0.92 -17.36
N ALA A 529 19.60 1.07 -18.40
CA ALA A 529 18.41 0.24 -18.58
C ALA A 529 18.75 -1.24 -18.78
N VAL A 530 19.76 -1.55 -19.61
CA VAL A 530 20.20 -2.93 -19.88
C VAL A 530 20.81 -3.57 -18.63
N THR A 531 21.63 -2.83 -17.88
CA THR A 531 22.19 -3.34 -16.61
C THR A 531 21.10 -3.59 -15.57
N GLN A 532 20.10 -2.71 -15.48
CA GLN A 532 19.02 -2.88 -14.53
C GLN A 532 18.10 -4.07 -14.89
N LEU A 533 17.91 -4.33 -16.18
CA LEU A 533 17.14 -5.49 -16.66
C LEU A 533 17.76 -6.82 -16.21
N ALA A 534 19.10 -6.90 -16.13
CA ALA A 534 19.80 -8.06 -15.59
C ALA A 534 19.45 -8.30 -14.11
N ASP A 535 19.35 -7.24 -13.31
CA ASP A 535 18.95 -7.33 -11.91
C ASP A 535 17.47 -7.65 -11.75
N TYR A 536 16.61 -7.09 -12.60
CA TYR A 536 15.17 -7.41 -12.63
C TYR A 536 14.92 -8.89 -12.88
N LEU A 537 15.61 -9.49 -13.85
CA LEU A 537 15.51 -10.92 -14.12
C LEU A 537 15.78 -11.75 -12.87
N LYS A 538 16.81 -11.38 -12.08
CA LYS A 538 17.18 -12.09 -10.85
C LYS A 538 16.08 -12.01 -9.78
N VAL A 539 15.35 -10.90 -9.68
CA VAL A 539 14.23 -10.75 -8.71
C VAL A 539 13.13 -11.79 -8.93
N LEU A 540 12.93 -12.25 -10.16
CA LEU A 540 11.89 -13.24 -10.45
C LEU A 540 12.23 -14.63 -9.96
N PHE A 541 13.52 -14.94 -9.74
CA PHE A 541 13.99 -16.28 -9.39
C PHE A 541 14.62 -16.35 -7.99
N LYS A 542 15.16 -15.25 -7.48
CA LYS A 542 15.87 -15.20 -6.20
C LYS A 542 14.97 -14.94 -4.99
N LEU A 543 13.79 -15.57 -4.93
CA LEU A 543 12.87 -15.39 -3.80
C LEU A 543 13.55 -15.78 -2.48
N PRO A 544 13.25 -15.10 -1.36
CA PRO A 544 13.85 -15.45 -0.07
C PRO A 544 13.62 -16.92 0.29
N PRO A 545 14.63 -17.66 0.80
CA PRO A 545 14.51 -19.09 1.10
C PRO A 545 13.30 -19.45 1.98
N ALA A 546 12.98 -18.65 3.00
CA ALA A 546 11.79 -18.87 3.83
C ALA A 546 10.45 -18.73 3.06
N VAL A 547 10.40 -17.86 2.05
CA VAL A 547 9.24 -17.75 1.15
C VAL A 547 9.17 -18.99 0.25
N LEU A 548 10.29 -19.46 -0.28
CA LEU A 548 10.37 -20.72 -1.04
C LEU A 548 9.89 -21.91 -0.20
N GLY A 549 10.34 -22.01 1.06
CA GLY A 549 9.89 -23.04 2.00
C GLY A 549 8.39 -22.98 2.27
N SER A 550 7.83 -21.76 2.41
CA SER A 550 6.38 -21.56 2.58
C SER A 550 5.60 -22.06 1.37
N ILE A 551 6.04 -21.72 0.15
CA ILE A 551 5.42 -22.16 -1.10
C ILE A 551 5.50 -23.69 -1.24
N LEU A 552 6.68 -24.27 -0.95
CA LEU A 552 6.90 -25.71 -0.99
C LEU A 552 5.95 -26.46 -0.06
N LEU A 553 5.74 -25.98 1.17
CA LEU A 553 4.78 -26.58 2.11
C LEU A 553 3.36 -26.54 1.57
N LEU A 554 2.89 -25.37 1.13
CA LEU A 554 1.53 -25.22 0.63
C LEU A 554 1.28 -26.08 -0.62
N MET A 555 2.22 -26.09 -1.58
CA MET A 555 2.14 -26.96 -2.75
C MET A 555 2.23 -28.45 -2.38
N GLY A 556 3.07 -28.77 -1.40
CA GLY A 556 3.30 -30.13 -0.93
C GLY A 556 2.10 -30.72 -0.21
N VAL A 557 1.35 -29.93 0.54
CA VAL A 557 0.06 -30.34 1.13
C VAL A 557 -0.93 -30.75 0.05
N LEU A 558 -1.09 -29.91 -0.98
CA LEU A 558 -1.99 -30.22 -2.10
C LEU A 558 -1.56 -31.48 -2.85
N SER A 559 -0.24 -31.69 -2.99
CA SER A 559 0.32 -32.85 -3.67
C SER A 559 0.20 -34.12 -2.83
N ALA A 560 0.43 -34.04 -1.52
CA ALA A 560 0.32 -35.18 -0.61
C ALA A 560 -1.12 -35.64 -0.41
N ARG A 561 -2.11 -34.74 -0.46
CA ARG A 561 -3.53 -35.14 -0.42
C ARG A 561 -3.98 -35.89 -1.68
N ALA A 562 -3.29 -35.74 -2.80
CA ALA A 562 -3.59 -36.48 -4.03
C ALA A 562 -3.12 -37.96 -3.96
N GLU A 563 -2.19 -38.27 -3.05
CA GLU A 563 -1.66 -39.62 -2.86
C GLU A 563 -2.55 -40.49 -1.97
N ARG A 564 -2.57 -41.80 -2.23
CA ARG A 564 -3.34 -42.79 -1.45
C ARG A 564 -2.43 -43.60 -0.52
N GLY A 565 -3.00 -44.07 0.59
CA GLY A 565 -2.32 -44.97 1.55
C GLY A 565 -1.18 -44.29 2.33
N ARG A 566 -0.12 -45.07 2.63
CA ARG A 566 1.05 -44.62 3.42
C ARG A 566 1.95 -43.65 2.66
N GLY A 567 1.87 -43.61 1.32
CA GLY A 567 2.68 -42.74 0.46
C GLY A 567 2.49 -41.25 0.73
N ARG A 568 1.29 -40.84 1.14
CA ARG A 568 0.99 -39.43 1.49
C ARG A 568 1.80 -38.92 2.69
N GLU A 569 2.03 -39.76 3.70
CA GLU A 569 2.73 -39.39 4.93
C GLU A 569 4.23 -39.34 4.69
N VAL A 570 4.76 -40.29 3.91
CA VAL A 570 6.17 -40.31 3.49
C VAL A 570 6.49 -39.09 2.62
N LEU A 571 5.64 -38.78 1.64
CA LEU A 571 5.80 -37.61 0.79
C LEU A 571 5.78 -36.32 1.60
N LEU A 572 4.84 -36.17 2.52
CA LEU A 572 4.78 -34.99 3.39
C LEU A 572 6.02 -34.88 4.25
N LEU A 573 6.54 -35.99 4.80
CA LEU A 573 7.76 -35.99 5.61
C LEU A 573 8.94 -35.41 4.84
N VAL A 574 9.16 -35.83 3.60
CA VAL A 574 10.29 -35.35 2.78
C VAL A 574 10.11 -33.88 2.39
N ILE A 575 8.90 -33.48 1.99
CA ILE A 575 8.59 -32.08 1.66
C ILE A 575 8.79 -31.17 2.89
N LEU A 576 8.33 -31.61 4.05
CA LEU A 576 8.43 -30.86 5.29
C LEU A 576 9.90 -30.72 5.74
N ALA A 577 10.71 -31.76 5.56
CA ALA A 577 12.16 -31.70 5.80
C ALA A 577 12.85 -30.69 4.86
N ALA A 578 12.55 -30.75 3.55
CA ALA A 578 13.09 -29.82 2.56
C ALA A 578 12.67 -28.37 2.86
N ALA A 579 11.40 -28.15 3.22
CA ALA A 579 10.90 -26.83 3.58
C ALA A 579 11.51 -26.30 4.88
N CYS A 580 11.70 -27.16 5.89
CA CYS A 580 12.42 -26.80 7.11
C CYS A 580 13.85 -26.33 6.79
N GLY A 581 14.55 -27.06 5.91
CA GLY A 581 15.86 -26.64 5.40
C GLY A 581 15.83 -25.23 4.78
N LEU A 582 14.86 -24.97 3.89
CA LEU A 582 14.69 -23.65 3.24
C LEU A 582 14.34 -22.52 4.23
N PHE A 583 13.50 -22.79 5.23
CA PHE A 583 13.10 -21.79 6.23
C PHE A 583 14.27 -21.26 7.05
N PHE A 584 15.23 -22.14 7.33
CA PHE A 584 16.38 -21.83 8.19
C PHE A 584 17.70 -21.69 7.43
N ALA A 585 17.63 -21.63 6.09
CA ALA A 585 18.79 -21.41 5.24
C ALA A 585 19.38 -20.01 5.46
N GLY A 586 20.70 -19.93 5.53
CA GLY A 586 21.44 -18.70 5.80
C GLY A 586 20.93 -17.97 7.04
N SER A 587 20.69 -16.65 6.90
CA SER A 587 20.03 -15.84 7.91
C SER A 587 18.53 -15.74 7.57
N PRO A 588 17.62 -16.35 8.36
CA PRO A 588 16.21 -16.42 8.01
C PRO A 588 15.57 -15.03 7.92
N LEU A 589 14.86 -14.77 6.82
CA LEU A 589 14.09 -13.52 6.62
C LEU A 589 14.92 -12.23 6.73
N THR A 590 16.23 -12.26 6.44
CA THR A 590 16.97 -11.01 6.20
C THR A 590 16.55 -10.44 4.84
N LEU A 591 15.77 -9.36 4.85
CA LEU A 591 15.21 -8.76 3.63
C LEU A 591 15.73 -7.34 3.37
N VAL A 592 16.32 -6.68 4.36
CA VAL A 592 16.89 -5.32 4.18
C VAL A 592 17.98 -5.35 3.11
N GLY A 593 17.95 -4.39 2.18
CA GLY A 593 18.85 -4.33 1.02
C GLY A 593 18.41 -5.18 -0.17
N THR A 594 17.35 -5.99 -0.04
CA THR A 594 16.76 -6.78 -1.14
C THR A 594 15.51 -6.08 -1.70
N PRO A 595 15.08 -6.36 -2.93
CA PRO A 595 13.85 -5.75 -3.47
C PRO A 595 12.59 -6.24 -2.74
N TYR A 596 12.64 -7.41 -2.09
CA TYR A 596 11.48 -8.04 -1.46
C TYR A 596 10.95 -7.27 -0.26
N ILE A 597 11.80 -6.52 0.45
CA ILE A 597 11.33 -5.67 1.56
C ILE A 597 10.49 -4.50 1.04
N ILE A 598 10.86 -3.92 -0.11
CA ILE A 598 10.09 -2.87 -0.78
C ILE A 598 8.80 -3.45 -1.35
N LEU A 599 8.85 -4.62 -2.01
CA LEU A 599 7.66 -5.31 -2.51
C LEU A 599 6.66 -5.63 -1.39
N ALA A 600 7.15 -6.10 -0.24
CA ALA A 600 6.32 -6.36 0.93
C ALA A 600 5.71 -5.07 1.49
N ALA A 601 6.50 -4.00 1.63
CA ALA A 601 6.00 -2.71 2.11
C ALA A 601 4.93 -2.12 1.17
N PHE A 602 5.13 -2.20 -0.15
CA PHE A 602 4.13 -1.84 -1.14
C PHE A 602 2.85 -2.67 -0.98
N ALA A 603 2.97 -4.00 -0.94
CA ALA A 603 1.83 -4.88 -0.80
C ALA A 603 1.04 -4.61 0.50
N VAL A 604 1.71 -4.36 1.62
CA VAL A 604 1.05 -4.00 2.89
C VAL A 604 0.29 -2.68 2.80
N ARG A 605 0.86 -1.66 2.14
CA ARG A 605 0.19 -0.36 1.99
C ARG A 605 -1.03 -0.39 1.08
N SER A 606 -1.03 -1.23 0.05
CA SER A 606 -2.15 -1.31 -0.91
C SER A 606 -3.19 -2.37 -0.55
N LEU A 607 -2.88 -3.27 0.38
CA LEU A 607 -3.79 -4.32 0.84
C LEU A 607 -5.15 -3.80 1.34
N PRO A 608 -5.24 -2.77 2.21
CA PRO A 608 -6.54 -2.30 2.73
C PRO A 608 -7.51 -1.85 1.63
N ALA A 609 -7.01 -1.09 0.66
CA ALA A 609 -7.84 -0.61 -0.45
C ALA A 609 -8.36 -1.77 -1.31
N SER A 610 -7.50 -2.76 -1.57
CA SER A 610 -7.87 -3.97 -2.31
C SER A 610 -8.90 -4.81 -1.56
N VAL A 611 -8.77 -4.96 -0.24
CA VAL A 611 -9.75 -5.64 0.62
C VAL A 611 -11.08 -4.90 0.60
N ARG A 612 -11.10 -3.58 0.80
CA ARG A 612 -12.33 -2.79 0.82
C ARG A 612 -13.06 -2.81 -0.52
N ALA A 613 -12.33 -2.69 -1.63
CA ALA A 613 -12.90 -2.80 -2.97
C ALA A 613 -13.49 -4.20 -3.22
N GLY A 614 -12.77 -5.26 -2.83
CA GLY A 614 -13.26 -6.63 -2.94
C GLY A 614 -14.49 -6.91 -2.07
N VAL A 615 -14.49 -6.43 -0.82
CA VAL A 615 -15.62 -6.60 0.11
C VAL A 615 -16.86 -5.88 -0.42
N ALA A 616 -16.72 -4.63 -0.85
CA ALA A 616 -17.83 -3.84 -1.40
C ALA A 616 -18.43 -4.49 -2.65
N SER A 617 -17.59 -5.02 -3.56
CA SER A 617 -18.07 -5.71 -4.76
C SER A 617 -18.74 -7.05 -4.44
N LEU A 618 -18.17 -7.86 -3.54
CA LEU A 618 -18.75 -9.14 -3.16
C LEU A 618 -20.06 -9.01 -2.38
N GLN A 619 -20.20 -7.97 -1.56
CA GLN A 619 -21.45 -7.70 -0.83
C GLN A 619 -22.62 -7.33 -1.73
N GLN A 620 -22.34 -6.79 -2.93
CA GLN A 620 -23.36 -6.48 -3.93
C GLN A 620 -23.83 -7.73 -4.70
N ILE A 621 -23.07 -8.82 -4.66
CA ILE A 621 -23.41 -10.06 -5.37
C ILE A 621 -24.21 -10.97 -4.42
N ASP A 622 -25.48 -11.17 -4.74
CA ASP A 622 -26.36 -12.06 -3.98
C ASP A 622 -25.81 -13.50 -3.96
N PRO A 623 -25.72 -14.16 -2.80
CA PRO A 623 -25.24 -15.54 -2.68
C PRO A 623 -26.00 -16.55 -3.56
N SER A 624 -27.30 -16.30 -3.84
CA SER A 624 -28.13 -17.18 -4.67
C SER A 624 -27.59 -17.40 -6.08
N ILE A 625 -26.80 -16.47 -6.62
CA ILE A 625 -26.16 -16.60 -7.94
C ILE A 625 -25.10 -17.72 -7.91
N GLU A 626 -24.34 -17.81 -6.82
CA GLU A 626 -23.32 -18.86 -6.63
C GLU A 626 -23.99 -20.20 -6.28
N GLU A 627 -25.07 -20.17 -5.48
CA GLU A 627 -25.87 -21.36 -5.13
C GLU A 627 -26.58 -21.95 -6.35
N ALA A 628 -27.11 -21.14 -7.26
CA ALA A 628 -27.72 -21.60 -8.50
C ALA A 628 -26.72 -22.38 -9.37
N SER A 629 -25.48 -21.89 -9.47
CA SER A 629 -24.39 -22.61 -10.16
C SER A 629 -24.12 -23.97 -9.51
N ALA A 630 -24.07 -24.02 -8.17
CA ALA A 630 -23.86 -25.26 -7.43
C ALA A 630 -25.03 -26.25 -7.58
N ILE A 631 -26.28 -25.76 -7.58
CA ILE A 631 -27.50 -26.58 -7.81
C ILE A 631 -27.49 -27.21 -9.21
N LEU A 632 -26.97 -26.50 -10.20
CA LEU A 632 -26.79 -27.01 -11.57
C LEU A 632 -25.60 -28.00 -11.71
N GLY A 633 -24.97 -28.40 -10.60
CA GLY A 633 -23.90 -29.39 -10.58
C GLY A 633 -22.50 -28.83 -10.80
N ALA A 634 -22.32 -27.51 -10.83
CA ALA A 634 -20.99 -26.91 -10.93
C ALA A 634 -20.22 -27.04 -9.61
N ASP A 635 -18.91 -27.32 -9.71
CA ASP A 635 -18.03 -27.32 -8.55
C ASP A 635 -17.61 -25.88 -8.15
N ALA A 636 -17.03 -25.74 -6.95
CA ALA A 636 -16.63 -24.44 -6.42
C ALA A 636 -15.61 -23.72 -7.32
N GLN A 637 -14.75 -24.46 -8.01
CA GLN A 637 -13.76 -23.89 -8.92
C GLN A 637 -14.41 -23.35 -10.20
N TYR A 638 -15.38 -24.06 -10.77
CA TYR A 638 -16.16 -23.61 -11.90
C TYR A 638 -16.97 -22.36 -11.53
N THR A 639 -17.74 -22.42 -10.44
CA THR A 639 -18.55 -21.30 -9.95
C THR A 639 -17.68 -20.07 -9.72
N PHE A 640 -16.53 -20.20 -9.06
CA PHE A 640 -15.62 -19.07 -8.89
C PHE A 640 -15.11 -18.52 -10.23
N ARG A 641 -14.64 -19.35 -11.15
CA ARG A 641 -14.02 -18.89 -12.41
C ARG A 641 -15.01 -18.31 -13.42
N LYS A 642 -16.24 -18.83 -13.45
CA LYS A 642 -17.24 -18.50 -14.47
C LYS A 642 -18.34 -17.57 -13.97
N VAL A 643 -18.57 -17.51 -12.66
CA VAL A 643 -19.64 -16.69 -12.05
C VAL A 643 -19.01 -15.58 -11.22
N THR A 644 -18.30 -15.90 -10.13
CA THR A 644 -17.81 -14.90 -9.17
C THR A 644 -16.71 -14.00 -9.76
N LEU A 645 -15.66 -14.59 -10.36
CA LEU A 645 -14.49 -13.86 -10.86
C LEU A 645 -14.85 -12.81 -11.94
N PRO A 646 -15.70 -13.11 -12.93
CA PRO A 646 -16.15 -12.08 -13.88
C PRO A 646 -16.89 -10.91 -13.23
N LEU A 647 -17.67 -11.16 -12.18
CA LEU A 647 -18.44 -10.13 -11.48
C LEU A 647 -17.57 -9.24 -10.59
N ILE A 648 -16.50 -9.79 -9.99
CA ILE A 648 -15.55 -9.01 -9.18
C ILE A 648 -14.38 -8.43 -10.00
N LEU A 649 -14.26 -8.77 -11.29
CA LEU A 649 -13.19 -8.29 -12.16
C LEU A 649 -13.07 -6.75 -12.20
N PRO A 650 -14.16 -5.96 -12.20
CA PRO A 650 -14.06 -4.51 -12.11
C PRO A 650 -13.36 -4.02 -10.83
N ALA A 651 -13.65 -4.65 -9.70
CA ALA A 651 -13.00 -4.33 -8.43
C ALA A 651 -11.51 -4.73 -8.43
N ILE A 652 -11.16 -5.84 -9.09
CA ILE A 652 -9.75 -6.25 -9.28
C ILE A 652 -9.00 -5.17 -10.07
N VAL A 653 -9.55 -4.72 -11.19
CA VAL A 653 -8.89 -3.69 -12.00
C VAL A 653 -8.77 -2.37 -11.24
N ALA A 654 -9.85 -1.90 -10.61
CA ALA A 654 -9.81 -0.68 -9.82
C ALA A 654 -8.73 -0.77 -8.72
N GLY A 655 -8.64 -1.92 -8.05
CA GLY A 655 -7.58 -2.22 -7.08
C GLY A 655 -6.18 -2.18 -7.69
N LEU A 656 -5.99 -2.69 -8.92
CA LEU A 656 -4.69 -2.63 -9.61
C LEU A 656 -4.28 -1.18 -9.93
N ILE A 657 -5.19 -0.38 -10.49
CA ILE A 657 -4.92 1.04 -10.81
C ILE A 657 -4.55 1.80 -9.54
N PHE A 658 -5.35 1.65 -8.49
CA PHE A 658 -5.14 2.33 -7.22
C PHE A 658 -3.81 1.93 -6.58
N SER A 659 -3.53 0.62 -6.50
CA SER A 659 -2.31 0.09 -5.89
C SER A 659 -1.07 0.55 -6.66
N PHE A 660 -1.08 0.48 -7.99
CA PHE A 660 0.02 0.93 -8.83
C PHE A 660 0.28 2.44 -8.64
N THR A 661 -0.78 3.25 -8.70
CA THR A 661 -0.70 4.70 -8.48
C THR A 661 -0.09 5.00 -7.10
N ARG A 662 -0.56 4.30 -6.06
CA ARG A 662 -0.07 4.46 -4.69
C ARG A 662 1.40 4.05 -4.54
N HIS A 663 1.86 3.01 -5.22
CA HIS A 663 3.26 2.56 -5.14
C HIS A 663 4.20 3.57 -5.81
N MET A 664 3.82 4.11 -6.96
CA MET A 664 4.61 5.11 -7.71
C MET A 664 4.81 6.43 -6.94
N THR A 665 3.90 6.77 -6.03
CA THR A 665 3.93 8.02 -5.26
C THR A 665 4.34 7.82 -3.79
N SER A 666 4.65 6.60 -3.36
CA SER A 666 4.94 6.31 -1.95
C SER A 666 6.35 6.73 -1.53
N LEU A 667 6.47 7.46 -0.41
CA LEU A 667 7.75 7.71 0.26
C LEU A 667 7.80 7.21 1.70
N SER A 668 6.76 7.44 2.52
CA SER A 668 6.86 7.37 3.99
C SER A 668 7.51 6.11 4.58
N ALA A 669 7.10 4.89 4.17
CA ALA A 669 7.80 3.67 4.63
C ALA A 669 9.05 3.37 3.80
N ILE A 670 8.98 3.71 2.51
CA ILE A 670 9.93 3.26 1.50
C ILE A 670 11.29 3.92 1.69
N ILE A 671 11.33 5.18 2.15
CA ILE A 671 12.58 5.92 2.38
C ILE A 671 13.55 5.18 3.32
N PHE A 672 13.03 4.43 4.31
CA PHE A 672 13.83 3.62 5.24
C PHE A 672 14.36 2.33 4.62
N LEU A 673 13.81 1.92 3.47
CA LEU A 673 14.05 0.63 2.83
C LEU A 673 14.87 0.75 1.53
N VAL A 674 15.08 1.98 1.05
CA VAL A 674 15.91 2.25 -0.13
C VAL A 674 17.34 1.80 0.13
N SER A 675 17.97 1.24 -0.90
CA SER A 675 19.37 0.85 -0.86
C SER A 675 20.11 1.41 -2.09
N PRO A 676 21.46 1.42 -2.10
CA PRO A 676 22.21 1.89 -3.26
C PRO A 676 21.88 1.15 -4.56
N ARG A 677 21.44 -0.12 -4.45
CA ARG A 677 21.07 -1.00 -5.57
C ARG A 677 19.62 -0.87 -6.01
N TRP A 678 18.72 -0.58 -5.07
CA TRP A 678 17.27 -0.44 -5.32
C TRP A 678 16.86 0.97 -4.95
N ARG A 679 16.88 1.86 -5.95
CA ARG A 679 16.62 3.28 -5.78
C ARG A 679 15.15 3.55 -6.05
N ILE A 680 14.50 4.40 -5.26
CA ILE A 680 13.09 4.75 -5.49
C ILE A 680 13.01 6.22 -5.85
N VAL A 681 12.22 6.54 -6.86
CA VAL A 681 12.17 7.87 -7.48
C VAL A 681 11.71 8.94 -6.49
N THR A 682 10.81 8.61 -5.57
CA THR A 682 10.35 9.52 -4.51
C THR A 682 11.47 9.85 -3.52
N ALA A 683 12.34 8.88 -3.21
CA ALA A 683 13.55 9.12 -2.41
C ALA A 683 14.61 9.92 -3.17
N SER A 684 14.72 9.72 -4.49
CA SER A 684 15.57 10.56 -5.34
C SER A 684 15.11 12.02 -5.35
N ILE A 685 13.80 12.31 -5.42
CA ILE A 685 13.27 13.68 -5.33
C ILE A 685 13.72 14.35 -4.03
N LEU A 686 13.59 13.65 -2.89
CA LEU A 686 14.04 14.16 -1.60
C LEU A 686 15.55 14.39 -1.58
N SER A 687 16.34 13.45 -2.10
CA SER A 687 17.80 13.56 -2.13
C SER A 687 18.29 14.74 -2.97
N GLU A 688 17.65 15.03 -4.12
CA GLU A 688 17.96 16.22 -4.93
C GLU A 688 17.58 17.50 -4.22
N TRP A 689 16.45 17.51 -3.52
CA TRP A 689 16.02 18.65 -2.70
C TRP A 689 17.02 18.96 -1.59
N GLU A 690 17.48 17.95 -0.86
CA GLU A 690 18.49 18.08 0.19
C GLU A 690 19.83 18.59 -0.35
N GLN A 691 20.15 18.32 -1.61
CA GLN A 691 21.34 18.82 -2.30
C GLN A 691 21.15 20.23 -2.90
N GLY A 692 19.98 20.86 -2.73
CA GLY A 692 19.66 22.18 -3.29
C GLY A 692 19.24 22.16 -4.77
N GLY A 693 19.07 20.98 -5.37
CA GLY A 693 18.68 20.76 -6.76
C GLY A 693 17.18 20.90 -7.02
N ILE A 694 16.59 22.08 -6.75
CA ILE A 694 15.13 22.30 -6.86
C ILE A 694 14.61 21.97 -8.28
N SER A 695 15.28 22.45 -9.33
CA SER A 695 14.88 22.18 -10.72
C SER A 695 15.03 20.70 -11.09
N MET A 696 16.00 19.99 -10.52
CA MET A 696 16.18 18.55 -10.73
C MET A 696 15.09 17.73 -10.02
N ALA A 697 14.76 18.09 -8.77
CA ALA A 697 13.62 17.54 -8.04
C ALA A 697 12.28 17.78 -8.79
N ALA A 698 12.12 18.97 -9.39
CA ALA A 698 10.98 19.30 -10.22
C ALA A 698 10.92 18.46 -11.53
N ALA A 699 12.07 18.13 -12.12
CA ALA A 699 12.15 17.24 -13.29
C ALA A 699 11.69 15.81 -12.97
N TYR A 700 12.20 15.21 -11.88
CA TYR A 700 11.72 13.90 -11.41
C TYR A 700 10.21 13.94 -11.10
N SER A 701 9.74 14.97 -10.40
CA SER A 701 8.31 15.13 -10.08
C SER A 701 7.45 15.21 -11.34
N THR A 702 7.88 16.01 -12.32
CA THR A 702 7.21 16.19 -13.61
C THR A 702 7.12 14.86 -14.37
N LEU A 703 8.23 14.13 -14.48
CA LEU A 703 8.26 12.85 -15.18
C LEU A 703 7.31 11.83 -14.55
N ILE A 704 7.32 11.68 -13.21
CA ILE A 704 6.42 10.73 -12.54
C ILE A 704 4.97 11.11 -12.76
N ILE A 705 4.60 12.39 -12.67
CA ILE A 705 3.22 12.84 -12.89
C ILE A 705 2.74 12.40 -14.28
N PHE A 706 3.51 12.70 -15.33
CA PHE A 706 3.16 12.28 -16.69
C PHE A 706 3.12 10.76 -16.84
N PHE A 707 4.10 10.07 -16.27
CA PHE A 707 4.18 8.61 -16.35
C PHE A 707 2.99 7.92 -15.68
N VAL A 708 2.62 8.35 -14.47
CA VAL A 708 1.48 7.78 -13.73
C VAL A 708 0.16 8.11 -14.42
N LEU A 709 -0.04 9.34 -14.91
CA LEU A 709 -1.23 9.69 -15.69
C LEU A 709 -1.35 8.86 -16.98
N ALA A 710 -0.23 8.64 -17.68
CA ALA A 710 -0.19 7.79 -18.87
C ALA A 710 -0.50 6.32 -18.53
N ALA A 711 0.08 5.79 -17.45
CA ALA A 711 -0.15 4.43 -17.00
C ALA A 711 -1.62 4.20 -16.59
N ILE A 712 -2.21 5.14 -15.84
CA ILE A 712 -3.63 5.12 -15.49
C ILE A 712 -4.49 5.13 -16.76
N SER A 713 -4.20 6.04 -17.70
CA SER A 713 -4.95 6.15 -18.96
C SER A 713 -4.88 4.87 -19.78
N LEU A 714 -3.71 4.24 -19.87
CA LEU A 714 -3.50 2.96 -20.52
C LEU A 714 -4.32 1.85 -19.84
N LEU A 715 -4.30 1.79 -18.51
CA LEU A 715 -5.02 0.76 -17.75
C LEU A 715 -6.54 0.90 -17.90
N TYR A 716 -7.06 2.14 -17.88
CA TYR A 716 -8.45 2.42 -18.19
C TYR A 716 -8.81 2.02 -19.62
N PHE A 717 -7.97 2.35 -20.60
CA PHE A 717 -8.19 1.99 -22.01
C PHE A 717 -8.26 0.47 -22.21
N LEU A 718 -7.30 -0.28 -21.64
CA LEU A 718 -7.26 -1.74 -21.70
C LEU A 718 -8.52 -2.35 -21.07
N THR A 719 -8.93 -1.82 -19.92
CA THR A 719 -10.09 -2.34 -19.19
C THR A 719 -11.40 -2.03 -19.89
N GLY A 720 -11.59 -0.80 -20.37
CA GLY A 720 -12.78 -0.40 -21.11
C GLY A 720 -13.00 -1.27 -22.35
N ARG A 721 -11.93 -1.70 -23.02
CA ARG A 721 -11.99 -2.63 -24.15
C ARG A 721 -12.39 -4.06 -23.73
N MET A 722 -11.91 -4.53 -22.58
CA MET A 722 -12.27 -5.85 -22.03
C MET A 722 -13.73 -5.90 -21.55
N MET A 723 -14.22 -4.82 -20.92
CA MET A 723 -15.58 -4.75 -20.38
C MET A 723 -16.65 -4.42 -21.42
N ARG A 724 -16.36 -3.59 -22.43
CA ARG A 724 -17.30 -3.35 -23.56
C ARG A 724 -17.69 -4.63 -24.29
N ARG A 725 -16.81 -5.63 -24.33
CA ARG A 725 -17.13 -6.96 -24.90
C ARG A 725 -18.09 -7.80 -24.05
N ARG A 726 -18.37 -7.40 -22.80
CA ARG A 726 -19.20 -8.15 -21.84
C ARG A 726 -20.52 -7.47 -21.47
N GLY A 727 -20.90 -6.39 -22.16
CA GLY A 727 -22.27 -5.87 -22.13
C GLY A 727 -22.74 -5.20 -20.84
N GLY A 728 -21.86 -4.81 -19.91
CA GLY A 728 -22.31 -4.13 -18.70
C GLY A 728 -21.22 -3.40 -17.93
N ILE A 729 -21.61 -2.23 -17.40
CA ILE A 729 -20.92 -1.36 -16.43
C ILE A 729 -19.95 -0.35 -17.07
N ASP A 730 -20.43 0.90 -17.14
CA ASP A 730 -19.64 2.08 -17.47
C ASP A 730 -18.80 2.46 -16.24
N ILE A 731 -17.51 2.10 -16.28
CA ILE A 731 -16.53 2.34 -15.21
C ILE A 731 -16.05 3.81 -15.17
N THR A 732 -16.56 4.66 -16.05
CA THR A 732 -16.10 6.06 -16.21
C THR A 732 -16.38 6.93 -14.99
N TRP A 733 -17.15 6.42 -14.02
CA TRP A 733 -17.46 7.08 -12.78
C TRP A 733 -17.05 6.15 -11.64
N GLY A 734 -15.97 6.50 -10.93
CA GLY A 734 -15.48 5.74 -9.79
C GLY A 734 -16.62 5.38 -8.84
N ALA A 735 -16.76 4.08 -8.59
CA ALA A 735 -17.68 3.50 -7.60
C ALA A 735 -17.15 3.67 -6.18
#